data_AF-A0A3A9GE99-F1
#
_entry.id   AF-A0A3A9GE99-F1
#
_cell.length_a   1.000
_cell.length_b   1.000
_cell.length_c   1.000
_cell.angle_alpha   90.00
_cell.angle_beta   90.00
_cell.angle_gamma   90.00
#
_symmetry.space_group_name_H-M   'P 1'
#
loop_
_entity.id
_entity.type
_entity.pdbx_description
1 polymer ?
#
loop_
_entity_poly.entity_id
_entity_poly.type
_entity_poly.pdbx_seq_one_letter_code
_entity_poly.pdbx_strand_id
1 'polypeptide(L)'
;MSGLMPGWCSEPAKYKDDKAQESTTSFVETAEKMYNLPLDKAATKIEKFSDAIDLLDKKLDNAVGAKSKNKLIDKQTKEEKKTLDAYKEANKATKKDLKSAKKELSKSKNLNSDDGITKKEKKKIKDAIKAGKEVDLSYFKVGSAGYNAAVKYNEALKANTQSTYDLKSAQEDYKSWLSESSTQKFENIQTDYEHKLHEFEQRAQEIDNKISLNEEKGYLASSVYYDKLLANERQNNAKLIAERDALVKSLNDSVSKGNLKEYSDDWYDLKEKIDSVTNSVDESTVSIQNFINTMREIKWDRFDTIQSKVSELLEDVKFSINELSRTELVSDKLGGFTDNGKSVSALHVSGYEAYRVQAADYAREIRSINEEIANNPYDTKLADRKRELVKAYEECISGAQEEKYAVIDLYKQAYDSLLNKIRELISEYEELLDAEKSAYDYQQSIAEKTKDIADIRKQLTAYSGDMSEETRAKIQKLEVDLKEAEKSLQEAQYEKYISDTKDMFDDLEDTLADEINDLILALADNFDRLIENINAYSSDAMANVKDYLTKIGFDTSSSISSVGILISNAINSGSDISRATYTTVDEIKNLMEKMQQYVDSIANGGNASSGANNANAPQQNLSAEEQQKQSIATEMASLQSQLESLYKQKKDAENGYDKDIDKAKSNSSKYKDKAKKEKDAEKKKEYEAKKKEYDAQAKSLEKEKKNEIGSIS
;
A
#
# COMPACT_ATOMS: atom_id res chain seq x y z
N MET A 1 -130.20 26.00 69.79
CA MET A 1 -129.33 24.88 70.18
C MET A 1 -127.96 25.10 69.55
N SER A 2 -126.94 24.71 70.30
CA SER A 2 -125.50 25.01 70.20
C SER A 2 -124.76 24.45 68.97
N GLY A 3 -123.61 25.06 68.64
CA GLY A 3 -122.54 24.46 67.84
C GLY A 3 -121.42 25.44 67.45
N LEU A 4 -120.20 25.25 67.98
CA LEU A 4 -118.98 26.08 67.84
C LEU A 4 -118.04 25.66 66.68
N MET A 5 -117.43 26.66 66.01
CA MET A 5 -116.06 26.80 65.40
C MET A 5 -115.49 25.77 64.38
N PRO A 6 -114.40 26.08 63.59
CA PRO A 6 -113.60 27.32 63.46
C PRO A 6 -113.42 27.85 62.01
N GLY A 7 -112.88 29.07 61.88
CA GLY A 7 -112.59 29.74 60.59
C GLY A 7 -111.37 29.22 59.84
N TRP A 8 -110.99 29.91 58.75
CA TRP A 8 -109.62 30.10 58.27
C TRP A 8 -109.56 31.37 57.39
N CYS A 9 -108.75 32.33 57.85
CA CYS A 9 -108.22 33.44 57.08
C CYS A 9 -106.92 33.00 56.39
N SER A 10 -106.49 33.80 55.39
CA SER A 10 -105.13 33.95 54.83
C SER A 10 -104.73 33.07 53.63
N GLU A 11 -104.97 33.56 52.40
CA GLU A 11 -104.26 33.09 51.19
C GLU A 11 -104.09 34.07 50.00
N PRO A 12 -104.13 35.43 50.12
CA PRO A 12 -103.59 36.31 49.07
C PRO A 12 -102.09 36.62 49.21
N ALA A 13 -101.52 36.48 50.42
CA ALA A 13 -100.14 36.87 50.71
C ALA A 13 -99.12 35.81 50.25
N LYS A 14 -99.35 34.52 50.58
CA LYS A 14 -98.49 33.40 50.15
C LYS A 14 -98.38 33.27 48.63
N TYR A 15 -99.49 33.39 47.90
CA TYR A 15 -99.50 33.29 46.43
C TYR A 15 -98.76 34.44 45.72
N LYS A 16 -98.70 35.63 46.34
CA LYS A 16 -97.91 36.76 45.84
C LYS A 16 -96.42 36.62 46.18
N ASP A 17 -96.10 36.06 47.34
CA ASP A 17 -94.72 35.78 47.76
C ASP A 17 -94.09 34.64 46.93
N ASP A 18 -94.84 33.59 46.58
CA ASP A 18 -94.37 32.49 45.73
C ASP A 18 -94.07 32.94 44.29
N LYS A 19 -94.94 33.76 43.67
CA LYS A 19 -94.69 34.34 42.34
C LYS A 19 -93.54 35.36 42.33
N ALA A 20 -93.36 36.09 43.43
CA ALA A 20 -92.23 37.01 43.58
C ALA A 20 -90.91 36.22 43.73
N GLN A 21 -90.91 35.11 44.48
CA GLN A 21 -89.77 34.20 44.58
C GLN A 21 -89.41 33.57 43.23
N GLU A 22 -90.38 32.98 42.49
CA GLU A 22 -90.17 32.44 41.14
C GLU A 22 -89.59 33.50 40.18
N SER A 23 -90.09 34.73 40.22
CA SER A 23 -89.59 35.83 39.39
C SER A 23 -88.15 36.23 39.72
N THR A 24 -87.74 36.19 41.00
CA THR A 24 -86.34 36.46 41.37
C THR A 24 -85.39 35.32 41.05
N THR A 25 -85.82 34.06 41.22
CA THR A 25 -85.04 32.89 40.80
C THR A 25 -84.78 32.94 39.29
N SER A 26 -85.82 33.22 38.50
CA SER A 26 -85.71 33.42 37.05
C SER A 26 -84.76 34.57 36.67
N PHE A 27 -84.73 35.66 37.45
CA PHE A 27 -83.82 36.77 37.22
C PHE A 27 -82.35 36.41 37.51
N VAL A 28 -82.08 35.68 38.60
CA VAL A 28 -80.72 35.22 38.96
C VAL A 28 -80.18 34.31 37.86
N GLU A 29 -80.96 33.31 37.42
CA GLU A 29 -80.58 32.42 36.31
C GLU A 29 -80.34 33.18 35.00
N THR A 30 -81.16 34.20 34.73
CA THR A 30 -80.99 35.04 33.53
C THR A 30 -79.71 35.88 33.62
N ALA A 31 -79.40 36.43 34.80
CA ALA A 31 -78.17 37.19 35.02
C ALA A 31 -76.94 36.29 34.89
N GLU A 32 -76.97 35.09 35.46
CA GLU A 32 -75.91 34.09 35.33
C GLU A 32 -75.65 33.74 33.86
N LYS A 33 -76.68 33.36 33.10
CA LYS A 33 -76.56 33.10 31.65
C LYS A 33 -76.04 34.30 30.87
N MET A 34 -76.49 35.51 31.21
CA MET A 34 -76.05 36.73 30.54
C MET A 34 -74.54 36.99 30.74
N TYR A 35 -74.03 36.84 31.96
CA TYR A 35 -72.62 37.10 32.28
C TYR A 35 -71.69 35.94 31.93
N ASN A 36 -72.21 34.71 31.82
CA ASN A 36 -71.47 33.55 31.30
C ASN A 36 -71.46 33.47 29.77
N LEU A 37 -72.31 34.22 29.06
CA LEU A 37 -72.34 34.23 27.59
C LEU A 37 -70.97 34.41 26.89
N PRO A 38 -70.03 35.25 27.39
CA PRO A 38 -68.68 35.32 26.81
C PRO A 38 -67.87 34.02 26.98
N LEU A 39 -68.04 33.30 28.09
CA LEU A 39 -67.42 32.01 28.34
C LEU A 39 -68.02 30.94 27.40
N ASP A 40 -69.35 30.88 27.28
CA ASP A 40 -70.03 29.91 26.40
C ASP A 40 -69.59 30.08 24.94
N LYS A 41 -69.48 31.33 24.47
CA LYS A 41 -69.00 31.63 23.11
C LYS A 41 -67.56 31.20 22.90
N ALA A 42 -66.70 31.33 23.91
CA ALA A 42 -65.34 30.84 23.84
C ALA A 42 -65.30 29.31 23.80
N ALA A 43 -66.09 28.64 24.64
CA ALA A 43 -66.19 27.18 24.66
C ALA A 43 -66.56 26.61 23.27
N THR A 44 -67.58 27.16 22.61
CA THR A 44 -67.96 26.71 21.24
C THR A 44 -66.87 26.95 20.19
N LYS A 45 -66.05 28.01 20.33
CA LYS A 45 -64.90 28.23 19.42
C LYS A 45 -63.80 27.21 19.69
N ILE A 46 -63.49 26.98 20.96
CA ILE A 46 -62.42 26.08 21.42
C ILE A 46 -62.71 24.64 20.98
N GLU A 47 -63.95 24.18 21.11
CA GLU A 47 -64.39 22.86 20.63
C GLU A 47 -64.04 22.65 19.15
N LYS A 48 -64.32 23.64 18.29
CA LYS A 48 -63.97 23.57 16.86
C LYS A 48 -62.47 23.56 16.59
N PHE A 49 -61.68 24.25 17.42
CA PHE A 49 -60.22 24.25 17.28
C PHE A 49 -59.65 22.91 17.76
N SER A 50 -60.22 22.31 18.82
CA SER A 50 -59.89 20.97 19.29
C SER A 50 -60.15 19.93 18.19
N ASP A 51 -61.33 19.94 17.56
CA ASP A 51 -61.65 19.03 16.45
C ASP A 51 -60.65 19.17 15.28
N ALA A 52 -60.18 20.39 15.03
CA ALA A 52 -59.19 20.66 13.98
C ALA A 52 -57.80 20.13 14.35
N ILE A 53 -57.41 20.22 15.63
CA ILE A 53 -56.15 19.66 16.16
C ILE A 53 -56.19 18.13 16.05
N ASP A 54 -57.27 17.48 16.48
CA ASP A 54 -57.45 16.02 16.38
C ASP A 54 -57.32 15.51 14.93
N LEU A 55 -57.83 16.28 13.97
CA LEU A 55 -57.68 15.95 12.55
C LEU A 55 -56.23 16.12 12.07
N LEU A 56 -55.50 17.10 12.61
CA LEU A 56 -54.10 17.32 12.29
C LEU A 56 -53.21 16.22 12.89
N ASP A 57 -53.50 15.73 14.09
CA ASP A 57 -52.79 14.59 14.71
C ASP A 57 -52.90 13.34 13.83
N LYS A 58 -54.12 12.99 13.41
CA LYS A 58 -54.34 11.86 12.48
C LYS A 58 -53.58 12.02 11.16
N LYS A 59 -53.36 13.26 10.70
CA LYS A 59 -52.56 13.53 9.49
C LYS A 59 -51.06 13.45 9.78
N LEU A 60 -50.63 13.81 10.98
CA LEU A 60 -49.25 13.76 11.43
C LEU A 60 -48.76 12.32 11.52
N ASP A 61 -49.58 11.41 12.05
CA ASP A 61 -49.29 9.97 12.15
C ASP A 61 -48.96 9.33 10.79
N ASN A 62 -49.63 9.80 9.73
CA ASN A 62 -49.46 9.29 8.38
C ASN A 62 -48.45 10.09 7.54
N ALA A 63 -47.90 11.18 8.08
CA ALA A 63 -46.98 12.02 7.34
C ALA A 63 -45.56 11.43 7.35
N VAL A 64 -44.90 11.45 6.19
CA VAL A 64 -43.54 10.98 6.04
C VAL A 64 -42.59 12.17 5.85
N GLY A 65 -41.45 12.09 6.53
CA GLY A 65 -40.36 13.05 6.46
C GLY A 65 -40.59 14.31 7.31
N ALA A 66 -39.49 14.84 7.83
CA ALA A 66 -39.47 15.95 8.78
C ALA A 66 -40.25 17.17 8.28
N LYS A 67 -40.07 17.53 7.00
CA LYS A 67 -40.70 18.73 6.41
C LYS A 67 -42.23 18.67 6.42
N SER A 68 -42.81 17.51 6.11
CA SER A 68 -44.25 17.32 6.08
C SER A 68 -44.84 17.31 7.48
N LYS A 69 -44.20 16.55 8.39
CA LYS A 69 -44.58 16.50 9.81
C LYS A 69 -44.52 17.87 10.47
N ASN A 70 -43.40 18.58 10.32
CA ASN A 70 -43.19 19.88 10.96
C ASN A 70 -44.17 20.95 10.45
N LYS A 71 -44.60 20.86 9.18
CA LYS A 71 -45.66 21.73 8.63
C LYS A 71 -47.04 21.46 9.24
N LEU A 72 -47.33 20.22 9.64
CA LEU A 72 -48.57 19.89 10.35
C LEU A 72 -48.53 20.40 11.78
N ILE A 73 -47.39 20.24 12.47
CA ILE A 73 -47.18 20.80 13.81
C ILE A 73 -47.31 22.33 13.77
N ASP A 74 -46.76 23.02 12.77
CA ASP A 74 -46.97 24.46 12.58
C ASP A 74 -48.44 24.86 12.45
N LYS A 75 -49.29 23.98 11.91
CA LYS A 75 -50.75 24.22 11.85
C LYS A 75 -51.39 23.99 13.21
N GLN A 76 -51.00 22.95 13.94
CA GLN A 76 -51.48 22.70 15.31
C GLN A 76 -51.15 23.88 16.22
N THR A 77 -49.91 24.40 16.18
CA THR A 77 -49.52 25.62 16.90
C THR A 77 -50.41 26.82 16.59
N LYS A 78 -50.90 26.95 15.35
CA LYS A 78 -51.83 28.04 14.99
C LYS A 78 -53.23 27.83 15.58
N GLU A 79 -53.73 26.60 15.64
CA GLU A 79 -55.02 26.30 16.27
C GLU A 79 -54.94 26.48 17.79
N GLU A 80 -53.88 26.01 18.43
CA GLU A 80 -53.59 26.24 19.85
C GLU A 80 -53.52 27.73 20.20
N LYS A 81 -52.92 28.51 19.30
CA LYS A 81 -52.88 29.97 19.45
C LYS A 81 -54.28 30.59 19.41
N LYS A 82 -55.18 30.09 18.56
CA LYS A 82 -56.57 30.55 18.50
C LYS A 82 -57.35 30.15 19.76
N THR A 83 -57.09 28.98 20.34
CA THR A 83 -57.64 28.56 21.64
C THR A 83 -57.28 29.56 22.73
N LEU A 84 -55.99 29.90 22.88
CA LEU A 84 -55.54 30.93 23.81
C LEU A 84 -56.21 32.30 23.55
N ASP A 85 -56.30 32.71 22.29
CA ASP A 85 -56.89 34.00 21.94
C ASP A 85 -58.41 34.05 22.19
N ALA A 86 -59.13 32.92 22.08
CA ALA A 86 -60.53 32.80 22.50
C ALA A 86 -60.72 33.04 24.01
N TYR A 87 -59.85 32.46 24.86
CA TYR A 87 -59.84 32.74 26.30
C TYR A 87 -59.51 34.22 26.61
N LYS A 88 -58.59 34.85 25.87
CA LYS A 88 -58.29 36.28 26.02
C LYS A 88 -59.50 37.15 25.68
N GLU A 89 -60.21 36.83 24.61
CA GLU A 89 -61.44 37.52 24.21
C GLU A 89 -62.51 37.41 25.31
N ALA A 90 -62.74 36.20 25.84
CA ALA A 90 -63.68 35.97 26.92
C ALA A 90 -63.33 36.78 28.18
N ASN A 91 -62.07 36.71 28.64
CA ASN A 91 -61.62 37.46 29.81
C ASN A 91 -61.71 38.99 29.60
N LYS A 92 -61.45 39.48 28.38
CA LYS A 92 -61.61 40.91 28.06
C LYS A 92 -63.08 41.34 28.14
N ALA A 93 -64.01 40.50 27.69
CA ALA A 93 -65.44 40.74 27.75
C ALA A 93 -65.97 40.70 29.19
N THR A 94 -65.67 39.64 29.96
CA THR A 94 -66.09 39.50 31.37
C THR A 94 -65.53 40.61 32.25
N LYS A 95 -64.28 41.07 32.02
CA LYS A 95 -63.71 42.25 32.70
C LYS A 95 -64.51 43.53 32.43
N LYS A 96 -64.96 43.73 31.18
CA LYS A 96 -65.78 44.88 30.80
C LYS A 96 -67.16 44.80 31.47
N ASP A 97 -67.74 43.62 31.52
CA ASP A 97 -69.05 43.36 32.12
C ASP A 97 -69.00 43.56 33.64
N LEU A 98 -67.98 43.03 34.33
CA LEU A 98 -67.74 43.27 35.74
C LEU A 98 -67.55 44.77 36.04
N LYS A 99 -66.77 45.49 35.23
CA LYS A 99 -66.58 46.95 35.39
C LYS A 99 -67.91 47.69 35.26
N SER A 100 -68.76 47.27 34.33
CA SER A 100 -70.08 47.87 34.10
C SER A 100 -71.05 47.56 35.26
N ALA A 101 -71.13 46.31 35.70
CA ALA A 101 -71.95 45.89 36.83
C ALA A 101 -71.52 46.56 38.14
N LYS A 102 -70.21 46.65 38.39
CA LYS A 102 -69.63 47.39 39.52
C LYS A 102 -70.02 48.86 39.51
N LYS A 103 -69.99 49.51 38.35
CA LYS A 103 -70.42 50.91 38.19
C LYS A 103 -71.92 51.07 38.46
N GLU A 104 -72.74 50.12 38.01
CA GLU A 104 -74.19 50.14 38.24
C GLU A 104 -74.52 49.99 39.73
N LEU A 105 -73.96 48.97 40.41
CA LEU A 105 -74.20 48.74 41.84
C LEU A 105 -73.69 49.91 42.71
N SER A 106 -72.62 50.58 42.29
CA SER A 106 -72.05 51.71 43.05
C SER A 106 -72.89 53.00 43.00
N LYS A 107 -73.95 53.07 42.17
CA LYS A 107 -74.81 54.25 42.07
C LYS A 107 -75.58 54.48 43.37
N SER A 108 -75.69 55.75 43.79
CA SER A 108 -76.40 56.13 45.03
C SER A 108 -77.84 55.62 45.08
N LYS A 109 -78.53 55.60 43.93
CA LYS A 109 -79.91 55.11 43.79
C LYS A 109 -80.10 53.60 44.02
N ASN A 110 -79.03 52.80 43.94
CA ASN A 110 -79.04 51.34 44.14
C ASN A 110 -78.44 50.97 45.53
N LEU A 111 -78.23 51.99 46.38
CA LEU A 111 -77.62 51.89 47.71
C LEU A 111 -78.37 52.83 48.69
N ASN A 112 -79.70 52.89 48.61
CA ASN A 112 -80.55 53.76 49.42
C ASN A 112 -81.41 52.97 50.43
N SER A 113 -82.21 53.68 51.23
CA SER A 113 -83.13 53.08 52.19
C SER A 113 -84.29 52.31 51.53
N ASP A 114 -84.67 52.69 50.32
CA ASP A 114 -85.80 52.08 49.59
C ASP A 114 -85.45 50.65 49.11
N ASP A 115 -84.16 50.37 48.93
CA ASP A 115 -83.61 49.02 48.71
C ASP A 115 -83.48 48.19 50.01
N GLY A 116 -83.91 48.72 51.16
CA GLY A 116 -83.87 48.01 52.46
C GLY A 116 -82.54 48.08 53.20
N ILE A 117 -81.59 48.91 52.75
CA ILE A 117 -80.19 48.91 53.20
C ILE A 117 -79.97 49.90 54.35
N THR A 118 -79.35 49.46 55.46
CA THR A 118 -78.93 50.33 56.56
C THR A 118 -77.60 51.06 56.27
N LYS A 119 -77.30 52.13 57.01
CA LYS A 119 -76.00 52.83 56.93
C LYS A 119 -74.80 51.89 57.15
N LYS A 120 -74.93 50.89 58.03
CA LYS A 120 -73.88 49.92 58.32
C LYS A 120 -73.67 48.93 57.16
N GLU A 121 -74.75 48.39 56.60
CA GLU A 121 -74.69 47.48 55.45
C GLU A 121 -74.18 48.18 54.19
N LYS A 122 -74.59 49.43 53.95
CA LYS A 122 -74.05 50.25 52.85
C LYS A 122 -72.53 50.39 52.91
N LYS A 123 -71.95 50.48 54.11
CA LYS A 123 -70.49 50.48 54.29
C LYS A 123 -69.89 49.12 53.91
N LYS A 124 -70.45 48.03 54.43
CA LYS A 124 -70.01 46.64 54.10
C LYS A 124 -70.06 46.34 52.61
N ILE A 125 -71.15 46.73 51.92
CA ILE A 125 -71.33 46.57 50.47
C ILE A 125 -70.23 47.31 49.71
N LYS A 126 -69.97 48.58 50.06
CA LYS A 126 -68.88 49.36 49.43
C LYS A 126 -67.51 48.76 49.66
N ASP A 127 -67.26 48.22 50.86
CA ASP A 127 -66.00 47.59 51.20
C ASP A 127 -65.81 46.27 50.42
N ALA A 128 -66.86 45.46 50.25
CA ALA A 128 -66.85 44.27 49.40
C ALA A 128 -66.57 44.60 47.93
N ILE A 129 -67.23 45.62 47.37
CA ILE A 129 -67.00 46.10 46.00
C ILE A 129 -65.56 46.59 45.78
N LYS A 130 -65.00 47.30 46.77
CA LYS A 130 -63.60 47.75 46.74
C LYS A 130 -62.63 46.57 46.80
N ALA A 131 -62.93 45.59 47.65
CA ALA A 131 -62.14 44.37 47.80
C ALA A 131 -62.31 43.37 46.65
N GLY A 132 -63.24 43.62 45.71
CA GLY A 132 -63.55 42.68 44.62
C GLY A 132 -64.17 41.38 45.12
N LYS A 133 -64.93 41.44 46.21
CA LYS A 133 -65.64 40.30 46.79
C LYS A 133 -67.11 40.35 46.42
N GLU A 134 -67.77 39.20 46.50
CA GLU A 134 -69.22 39.10 46.39
C GLU A 134 -69.89 39.93 47.47
N VAL A 135 -71.03 40.51 47.12
CA VAL A 135 -71.89 41.25 48.02
C VAL A 135 -72.95 40.31 48.57
N ASP A 136 -73.07 40.29 49.89
CA ASP A 136 -74.12 39.54 50.59
C ASP A 136 -75.51 40.08 50.19
N LEU A 137 -76.29 39.24 49.51
CA LEU A 137 -77.61 39.60 48.98
C LEU A 137 -78.64 39.81 50.09
N SER A 138 -78.40 39.31 51.30
CA SER A 138 -79.31 39.49 52.44
C SER A 138 -79.44 40.95 52.90
N TYR A 139 -78.51 41.82 52.48
CA TYR A 139 -78.54 43.26 52.79
C TYR A 139 -79.56 44.05 51.96
N PHE A 140 -80.17 43.43 50.96
CA PHE A 140 -81.12 44.10 50.07
C PHE A 140 -82.51 43.50 50.22
N LYS A 141 -83.53 44.33 50.04
CA LYS A 141 -84.90 43.84 49.83
C LYS A 141 -84.95 43.09 48.50
N VAL A 142 -85.42 41.85 48.53
CA VAL A 142 -85.54 40.98 47.35
C VAL A 142 -86.34 41.68 46.24
N GLY A 143 -85.82 41.63 45.00
CA GLY A 143 -86.41 42.26 43.82
C GLY A 143 -86.22 43.78 43.68
N SER A 144 -85.56 44.44 44.65
CA SER A 144 -85.21 45.87 44.57
C SER A 144 -84.18 46.18 43.48
N ALA A 145 -84.03 47.45 43.13
CA ALA A 145 -83.04 47.89 42.15
C ALA A 145 -81.60 47.60 42.62
N GLY A 146 -81.34 47.80 43.93
CA GLY A 146 -80.12 47.41 44.59
C GLY A 146 -79.88 45.90 44.57
N TYR A 147 -80.89 45.08 44.91
CA TYR A 147 -80.79 43.61 44.86
C TYR A 147 -80.43 43.12 43.46
N ASN A 148 -81.15 43.58 42.43
CA ASN A 148 -80.89 43.20 41.04
C ASN A 148 -79.50 43.64 40.57
N ALA A 149 -79.02 44.82 40.99
CA ALA A 149 -77.67 45.28 40.70
C ALA A 149 -76.59 44.45 41.43
N ALA A 150 -76.87 43.99 42.66
CA ALA A 150 -75.98 43.15 43.45
C ALA A 150 -75.86 41.73 42.87
N VAL A 151 -76.98 41.12 42.45
CA VAL A 151 -76.99 39.85 41.71
C VAL A 151 -76.14 39.98 40.44
N LYS A 152 -76.40 41.00 39.61
CA LYS A 152 -75.62 41.24 38.38
C LYS A 152 -74.13 41.42 38.64
N TYR A 153 -73.77 42.12 39.73
CA TYR A 153 -72.37 42.29 40.11
C TYR A 153 -71.73 40.97 40.57
N ASN A 154 -72.40 40.18 41.41
CA ASN A 154 -71.88 38.89 41.88
C ASN A 154 -71.70 37.91 40.72
N GLU A 155 -72.69 37.78 39.82
CA GLU A 155 -72.59 36.90 38.65
C GLU A 155 -71.49 37.37 37.68
N ALA A 156 -71.36 38.67 37.44
CA ALA A 156 -70.25 39.21 36.65
C ALA A 156 -68.88 38.96 37.30
N LEU A 157 -68.79 38.97 38.64
CA LEU A 157 -67.57 38.70 39.39
C LEU A 157 -67.17 37.22 39.27
N LYS A 158 -68.13 36.29 39.40
CA LYS A 158 -67.90 34.85 39.21
C LYS A 158 -67.40 34.56 37.79
N ALA A 159 -68.10 35.03 36.77
CA ALA A 159 -67.71 34.84 35.37
C ALA A 159 -66.31 35.41 35.08
N ASN A 160 -66.00 36.60 35.59
CA ASN A 160 -64.67 37.19 35.46
C ASN A 160 -63.58 36.38 36.18
N THR A 161 -63.88 35.87 37.38
CA THR A 161 -62.95 35.03 38.16
C THR A 161 -62.63 33.74 37.40
N GLN A 162 -63.65 33.04 36.89
CA GLN A 162 -63.48 31.84 36.06
C GLN A 162 -62.66 32.14 34.81
N SER A 163 -63.04 33.15 34.01
CA SER A 163 -62.31 33.51 32.79
C SER A 163 -60.85 33.94 33.02
N THR A 164 -60.54 34.48 34.22
CA THR A 164 -59.16 34.85 34.59
C THR A 164 -58.34 33.61 34.91
N TYR A 165 -58.93 32.64 35.60
CA TYR A 165 -58.32 31.34 35.85
C TYR A 165 -58.09 30.58 34.54
N ASP A 166 -59.12 30.45 33.71
CA ASP A 166 -59.05 29.73 32.42
C ASP A 166 -57.99 30.34 31.50
N LEU A 167 -57.93 31.67 31.40
CA LEU A 167 -56.88 32.33 30.62
C LEU A 167 -55.49 32.02 31.16
N LYS A 168 -55.30 31.99 32.49
CA LYS A 168 -54.00 31.70 33.08
C LYS A 168 -53.59 30.25 32.79
N SER A 169 -54.52 29.29 32.89
CA SER A 169 -54.27 27.89 32.51
C SER A 169 -53.87 27.82 31.05
N ALA A 170 -54.69 28.35 30.14
CA ALA A 170 -54.43 28.34 28.71
C ALA A 170 -53.11 29.03 28.32
N GLN A 171 -52.64 30.00 29.10
CA GLN A 171 -51.33 30.61 28.91
C GLN A 171 -50.17 29.67 29.23
N GLU A 172 -50.28 28.87 30.30
CA GLU A 172 -49.27 27.85 30.63
C GLU A 172 -49.36 26.66 29.67
N ASP A 173 -50.57 26.21 29.33
CA ASP A 173 -50.79 25.13 28.36
C ASP A 173 -50.19 25.48 27.00
N TYR A 174 -50.42 26.71 26.51
CA TYR A 174 -49.85 27.17 25.25
C TYR A 174 -48.31 27.29 25.29
N LYS A 175 -47.72 27.70 26.43
CA LYS A 175 -46.25 27.72 26.57
C LYS A 175 -45.68 26.30 26.57
N SER A 176 -46.34 25.38 27.27
CA SER A 176 -45.96 23.96 27.27
C SER A 176 -45.99 23.40 25.86
N TRP A 177 -47.08 23.66 25.12
CA TRP A 177 -47.21 23.26 23.72
C TRP A 177 -46.11 23.84 22.82
N LEU A 178 -45.69 25.08 23.03
CA LEU A 178 -44.59 25.67 22.25
C LEU A 178 -43.26 24.94 22.47
N SER A 179 -42.97 24.53 23.70
CA SER A 179 -41.78 23.73 24.02
C SER A 179 -41.89 22.35 23.37
N GLU A 180 -42.98 21.64 23.64
CA GLU A 180 -43.24 20.28 23.12
C GLU A 180 -43.22 20.23 21.60
N SER A 181 -43.91 21.15 20.93
CA SER A 181 -43.92 21.23 19.47
C SER A 181 -42.55 21.58 18.87
N SER A 182 -41.67 22.25 19.62
CA SER A 182 -40.28 22.51 19.19
C SER A 182 -39.44 21.23 19.29
N THR A 183 -39.57 20.48 20.39
CA THR A 183 -38.95 19.17 20.60
C THR A 183 -39.39 18.16 19.54
N GLN A 184 -40.70 18.03 19.30
CA GLN A 184 -41.24 17.14 18.26
C GLN A 184 -40.70 17.50 16.86
N LYS A 185 -40.57 18.80 16.54
CA LYS A 185 -40.00 19.23 15.24
C LYS A 185 -38.53 18.87 15.09
N PHE A 186 -37.77 18.97 16.18
CA PHE A 186 -36.38 18.54 16.23
C PHE A 186 -36.27 17.02 16.04
N GLU A 187 -37.03 16.24 16.78
CA GLU A 187 -37.01 14.77 16.71
C GLU A 187 -37.44 14.25 15.34
N ASN A 188 -38.42 14.90 14.70
CA ASN A 188 -38.79 14.58 13.33
C ASN A 188 -37.63 14.78 12.33
N ILE A 189 -36.74 15.76 12.55
CA ILE A 189 -35.54 15.96 11.74
C ILE A 189 -34.55 14.84 12.00
N GLN A 190 -34.29 14.53 13.27
CA GLN A 190 -33.39 13.46 13.69
C GLN A 190 -33.79 12.11 13.08
N THR A 191 -35.04 11.67 13.26
CA THR A 191 -35.53 10.41 12.70
C THR A 191 -35.43 10.35 11.16
N ASP A 192 -35.63 11.48 10.48
CA ASP A 192 -35.49 11.54 9.02
C ASP A 192 -34.02 11.43 8.55
N TYR A 193 -33.04 11.73 9.42
CA TYR A 193 -31.63 11.45 9.15
C TYR A 193 -31.23 10.05 9.59
N GLU A 194 -31.70 9.54 10.73
CA GLU A 194 -31.47 8.15 11.18
C GLU A 194 -31.82 7.14 10.08
N HIS A 195 -32.96 7.28 9.41
CA HIS A 195 -33.33 6.41 8.29
C HIS A 195 -32.36 6.50 7.10
N LYS A 196 -31.78 7.67 6.83
CA LYS A 196 -30.81 7.85 5.74
C LYS A 196 -29.44 7.30 6.12
N LEU A 197 -29.05 7.44 7.38
CA LEU A 197 -27.78 6.94 7.92
C LEU A 197 -27.75 5.42 7.91
N HIS A 198 -28.88 4.78 8.22
CA HIS A 198 -29.01 3.33 8.20
C HIS A 198 -28.65 2.70 6.84
N GLU A 199 -28.92 3.36 5.73
CA GLU A 199 -28.51 2.86 4.40
C GLU A 199 -26.98 2.77 4.26
N PHE A 200 -26.23 3.69 4.86
CA PHE A 200 -24.76 3.65 4.82
C PHE A 200 -24.20 2.55 5.72
N GLU A 201 -24.79 2.34 6.89
CA GLU A 201 -24.42 1.25 7.81
C GLU A 201 -24.60 -0.12 7.14
N GLN A 202 -25.75 -0.35 6.50
CA GLN A 202 -26.03 -1.59 5.78
C GLN A 202 -25.03 -1.83 4.64
N ARG A 203 -24.71 -0.79 3.85
CA ARG A 203 -23.71 -0.90 2.77
C ARG A 203 -22.32 -1.21 3.29
N ALA A 204 -21.91 -0.59 4.40
CA ALA A 204 -20.64 -0.88 5.04
C ALA A 204 -20.58 -2.35 5.49
N GLN A 205 -21.62 -2.82 6.18
CA GLN A 205 -21.73 -4.20 6.63
C GLN A 205 -21.69 -5.22 5.48
N GLU A 206 -22.34 -4.93 4.36
CA GLU A 206 -22.27 -5.78 3.16
C GLU A 206 -20.85 -5.85 2.56
N ILE A 207 -20.09 -4.76 2.62
CA ILE A 207 -18.70 -4.73 2.15
C ILE A 207 -17.79 -5.50 3.12
N ASP A 208 -17.95 -5.29 4.43
CA ASP A 208 -17.19 -6.00 5.46
C ASP A 208 -17.40 -7.51 5.37
N ASN A 209 -18.65 -7.96 5.19
CA ASN A 209 -18.95 -9.37 4.98
C ASN A 209 -18.23 -9.96 3.74
N LYS A 210 -18.03 -9.16 2.67
CA LYS A 210 -17.28 -9.58 1.48
C LYS A 210 -15.78 -9.62 1.73
N ILE A 211 -15.25 -8.67 2.50
CA ILE A 211 -13.85 -8.68 2.94
C ILE A 211 -13.58 -9.95 3.73
N SER A 212 -14.36 -10.22 4.79
CA SER A 212 -14.18 -11.41 5.63
C SER A 212 -14.31 -12.72 4.84
N LEU A 213 -15.26 -12.80 3.90
CA LEU A 213 -15.38 -13.98 3.03
C LEU A 213 -14.14 -14.20 2.14
N ASN A 214 -13.50 -13.13 1.67
CA ASN A 214 -12.30 -13.26 0.85
C ASN A 214 -11.08 -13.63 1.69
N GLU A 215 -10.96 -13.08 2.91
CA GLU A 215 -9.93 -13.47 3.87
C GLU A 215 -10.04 -14.97 4.20
N GLU A 216 -11.24 -15.48 4.48
CA GLU A 216 -11.49 -16.91 4.73
C GLU A 216 -11.20 -17.81 3.51
N LYS A 217 -11.22 -17.26 2.28
CA LYS A 217 -10.79 -17.98 1.07
C LYS A 217 -9.26 -18.00 0.89
N GLY A 218 -8.51 -17.32 1.75
CA GLY A 218 -7.07 -17.13 1.63
C GLY A 218 -6.70 -16.21 0.46
N TYR A 219 -7.60 -15.32 0.04
CA TYR A 219 -7.31 -14.34 -1.00
C TYR A 219 -6.51 -13.17 -0.44
N LEU A 220 -5.71 -12.53 -1.30
CA LEU A 220 -5.01 -11.30 -0.95
C LEU A 220 -6.00 -10.21 -0.53
N ALA A 221 -5.58 -9.30 0.35
CA ALA A 221 -6.36 -8.11 0.66
C ALA A 221 -6.47 -7.21 -0.59
N SER A 222 -7.63 -6.59 -0.78
CA SER A 222 -7.90 -5.71 -1.93
C SER A 222 -8.29 -4.31 -1.45
N SER A 223 -7.49 -3.31 -1.83
CA SER A 223 -7.76 -1.90 -1.52
C SER A 223 -9.09 -1.41 -2.10
N VAL A 224 -9.61 -2.05 -3.16
CA VAL A 224 -10.89 -1.70 -3.79
C VAL A 224 -12.09 -1.79 -2.83
N TYR A 225 -12.07 -2.73 -1.86
CA TYR A 225 -13.14 -2.78 -0.86
C TYR A 225 -13.07 -1.58 0.08
N TYR A 226 -11.86 -1.24 0.53
CA TYR A 226 -11.62 -0.10 1.41
C TYR A 226 -11.85 1.24 0.71
N ASP A 227 -11.61 1.34 -0.60
CA ASP A 227 -12.02 2.48 -1.41
C ASP A 227 -13.55 2.68 -1.39
N LYS A 228 -14.32 1.58 -1.45
CA LYS A 228 -15.79 1.62 -1.36
C LYS A 228 -16.26 2.00 0.04
N LEU A 229 -15.63 1.46 1.08
CA LEU A 229 -15.89 1.85 2.47
C LEU A 229 -15.58 3.33 2.69
N LEU A 230 -14.45 3.82 2.20
CA LEU A 230 -14.04 5.21 2.26
C LEU A 230 -15.05 6.13 1.54
N ALA A 231 -15.51 5.74 0.35
CA ALA A 231 -16.51 6.50 -0.39
C ALA A 231 -17.87 6.53 0.34
N ASN A 232 -18.29 5.39 0.90
CA ASN A 232 -19.52 5.27 1.70
C ASN A 232 -19.43 6.13 2.97
N GLU A 233 -18.31 6.05 3.69
CA GLU A 233 -18.10 6.77 4.95
C GLU A 233 -17.99 8.28 4.74
N ARG A 234 -17.38 8.75 3.64
CA ARG A 234 -17.40 10.17 3.28
C ARG A 234 -18.82 10.70 3.05
N GLN A 235 -19.69 9.88 2.46
CA GLN A 235 -21.10 10.24 2.29
C GLN A 235 -21.85 10.21 3.63
N ASN A 236 -21.60 9.20 4.46
CA ASN A 236 -22.11 9.09 5.82
C ASN A 236 -21.75 10.34 6.65
N ASN A 237 -20.47 10.70 6.69
CA ASN A 237 -19.94 11.87 7.37
C ASN A 237 -20.62 13.17 6.92
N ALA A 238 -20.73 13.36 5.60
CA ALA A 238 -21.40 14.53 5.04
C ALA A 238 -22.89 14.60 5.42
N LYS A 239 -23.55 13.45 5.63
CA LYS A 239 -24.93 13.38 6.10
C LYS A 239 -25.05 13.67 7.59
N LEU A 240 -24.15 13.15 8.43
CA LEU A 240 -24.06 13.49 9.85
C LEU A 240 -23.84 15.00 10.06
N ILE A 241 -22.95 15.62 9.27
CA ILE A 241 -22.73 17.07 9.27
C ILE A 241 -24.03 17.83 8.93
N ALA A 242 -24.74 17.39 7.88
CA ALA A 242 -26.00 18.01 7.48
C ALA A 242 -27.13 17.83 8.51
N GLU A 243 -27.14 16.69 9.22
CA GLU A 243 -28.03 16.45 10.35
C GLU A 243 -27.75 17.43 11.47
N ARG A 244 -26.51 17.46 11.97
CA ARG A 244 -26.07 18.38 13.03
C ARG A 244 -26.46 19.81 12.71
N ASP A 245 -26.16 20.28 11.50
CA ASP A 245 -26.45 21.66 11.09
C ASP A 245 -27.97 21.94 11.05
N ALA A 246 -28.78 20.96 10.65
CA ALA A 246 -30.24 21.07 10.65
C ALA A 246 -30.82 21.09 12.08
N LEU A 247 -30.29 20.26 12.98
CA LEU A 247 -30.67 20.21 14.40
C LEU A 247 -30.28 21.49 15.13
N VAL A 248 -29.05 21.98 14.95
CA VAL A 248 -28.58 23.27 15.48
C VAL A 248 -29.48 24.41 15.01
N LYS A 249 -29.83 24.43 13.72
CA LYS A 249 -30.75 25.43 13.19
C LYS A 249 -32.15 25.32 13.82
N SER A 250 -32.68 24.12 13.98
CA SER A 250 -33.99 23.88 14.59
C SER A 250 -34.04 24.38 16.04
N LEU A 251 -32.98 24.10 16.81
CA LEU A 251 -32.84 24.58 18.19
C LEU A 251 -32.79 26.11 18.26
N ASN A 252 -31.91 26.74 17.47
CA ASN A 252 -31.75 28.19 17.42
C ASN A 252 -33.02 28.92 16.96
N ASP A 253 -33.72 28.37 15.96
CA ASP A 253 -35.00 28.90 15.49
C ASP A 253 -36.08 28.83 16.59
N SER A 254 -36.08 27.79 17.40
CA SER A 254 -37.05 27.60 18.49
C SER A 254 -36.79 28.54 19.66
N VAL A 255 -35.52 28.74 20.02
CA VAL A 255 -35.09 29.71 21.05
C VAL A 255 -35.37 31.15 20.60
N SER A 256 -34.97 31.52 19.38
CA SER A 256 -35.13 32.90 18.87
C SER A 256 -36.60 33.33 18.73
N LYS A 257 -37.50 32.38 18.41
CA LYS A 257 -38.96 32.63 18.37
C LYS A 257 -39.59 32.68 19.76
N GLY A 258 -38.85 32.33 20.81
CA GLY A 258 -39.34 32.24 22.19
C GLY A 258 -40.25 31.04 22.42
N ASN A 259 -40.21 30.04 21.53
CA ASN A 259 -40.98 28.80 21.69
C ASN A 259 -40.33 27.87 22.71
N LEU A 260 -39.00 27.89 22.77
CA LEU A 260 -38.18 27.14 23.71
C LEU A 260 -37.37 28.12 24.56
N LYS A 261 -37.27 27.88 25.86
CA LYS A 261 -36.49 28.73 26.77
C LYS A 261 -35.03 28.26 26.78
N GLU A 262 -34.10 29.16 26.51
CA GLU A 262 -32.67 28.85 26.67
C GLU A 262 -32.36 28.41 28.11
N TYR A 263 -31.55 27.35 28.24
CA TYR A 263 -31.21 26.71 29.51
C TYR A 263 -32.38 26.06 30.27
N SER A 264 -33.50 25.74 29.61
CA SER A 264 -34.47 24.79 30.16
C SER A 264 -33.98 23.35 30.02
N ASP A 265 -34.60 22.42 30.74
CA ASP A 265 -34.29 20.99 30.64
C ASP A 265 -34.45 20.50 29.19
N ASP A 266 -35.58 20.79 28.53
CA ASP A 266 -35.79 20.50 27.10
C ASP A 266 -34.67 21.06 26.19
N TRP A 267 -34.12 22.24 26.51
CA TRP A 267 -33.04 22.82 25.71
C TRP A 267 -31.74 22.05 25.88
N TYR A 268 -31.42 21.60 27.10
CA TYR A 268 -30.27 20.76 27.36
C TYR A 268 -30.42 19.38 26.71
N ASP A 269 -31.60 18.77 26.77
CA ASP A 269 -31.89 17.48 26.13
C ASP A 269 -31.68 17.54 24.61
N LEU A 270 -32.17 18.61 23.96
CA LEU A 270 -31.96 18.81 22.53
C LEU A 270 -30.49 19.10 22.18
N LYS A 271 -29.77 19.79 23.07
CA LYS A 271 -28.35 20.07 22.89
C LYS A 271 -27.50 18.81 23.01
N GLU A 272 -27.79 17.93 23.98
CA GLU A 272 -27.11 16.64 24.13
C GLU A 272 -27.23 15.78 22.87
N LYS A 273 -28.40 15.78 22.21
CA LYS A 273 -28.59 15.11 20.92
C LYS A 273 -27.70 15.70 19.82
N ILE A 274 -27.52 17.02 19.76
CA ILE A 274 -26.59 17.67 18.83
C ILE A 274 -25.14 17.28 19.13
N ASP A 275 -24.76 17.25 20.41
CA ASP A 275 -23.41 16.87 20.84
C ASP A 275 -23.14 15.40 20.48
N SER A 276 -24.12 14.50 20.62
CA SER A 276 -24.02 13.11 20.17
C SER A 276 -23.77 12.99 18.67
N VAL A 277 -24.51 13.72 17.82
CA VAL A 277 -24.27 13.71 16.36
C VAL A 277 -22.89 14.29 16.04
N THR A 278 -22.44 15.29 16.80
CA THR A 278 -21.10 15.88 16.66
C THR A 278 -20.01 14.85 16.94
N ASN A 279 -20.15 14.05 18.00
CA ASN A 279 -19.24 12.95 18.28
C ASN A 279 -19.24 11.91 17.14
N SER A 280 -20.40 11.57 16.58
CA SER A 280 -20.48 10.67 15.42
C SER A 280 -19.80 11.23 14.17
N VAL A 281 -19.82 12.55 13.95
CA VAL A 281 -19.02 13.19 12.87
C VAL A 281 -17.53 12.99 13.10
N ASP A 282 -17.06 13.15 14.34
CA ASP A 282 -15.65 12.97 14.69
C ASP A 282 -15.22 11.49 14.55
N GLU A 283 -16.03 10.56 15.05
CA GLU A 283 -15.81 9.11 14.89
C GLU A 283 -15.75 8.69 13.42
N SER A 284 -16.68 9.20 12.60
CA SER A 284 -16.71 8.97 11.15
C SER A 284 -15.47 9.56 10.46
N THR A 285 -14.97 10.71 10.93
CA THR A 285 -13.72 11.30 10.42
C THR A 285 -12.51 10.43 10.74
N VAL A 286 -12.47 9.83 11.93
CA VAL A 286 -11.43 8.84 12.29
C VAL A 286 -11.53 7.59 11.41
N SER A 287 -12.74 7.08 11.16
CA SER A 287 -12.98 5.93 10.28
C SER A 287 -12.46 6.18 8.85
N ILE A 288 -12.71 7.37 8.29
CA ILE A 288 -12.15 7.81 7.00
C ILE A 288 -10.62 7.70 6.98
N GLN A 289 -9.94 8.17 8.03
CA GLN A 289 -8.49 8.08 8.12
C GLN A 289 -8.00 6.65 8.29
N ASN A 290 -8.72 5.82 9.04
CA ASN A 290 -8.41 4.39 9.20
C ASN A 290 -8.48 3.67 7.85
N PHE A 291 -9.51 3.88 7.03
CA PHE A 291 -9.60 3.27 5.71
C PHE A 291 -8.44 3.71 4.79
N ILE A 292 -8.06 4.99 4.80
CA ILE A 292 -6.89 5.49 4.06
C ILE A 292 -5.60 4.79 4.50
N ASN A 293 -5.43 4.61 5.82
CA ASN A 293 -4.26 3.92 6.37
C ASN A 293 -4.25 2.44 5.98
N THR A 294 -5.39 1.74 6.09
CA THR A 294 -5.50 0.33 5.71
C THR A 294 -5.20 0.11 4.23
N MET A 295 -5.68 0.99 3.34
CA MET A 295 -5.31 0.91 1.93
C MET A 295 -3.81 1.05 1.69
N ARG A 296 -3.13 1.91 2.46
CA ARG A 296 -1.68 2.07 2.39
C ARG A 296 -0.96 0.84 2.90
N GLU A 297 -1.40 0.29 4.02
CA GLU A 297 -0.87 -0.95 4.61
C GLU A 297 -1.03 -2.12 3.61
N ILE A 298 -2.18 -2.27 2.93
CA ILE A 298 -2.36 -3.27 1.86
C ILE A 298 -1.34 -3.11 0.72
N LYS A 299 -1.01 -1.87 0.32
CA LYS A 299 0.03 -1.62 -0.69
C LYS A 299 1.40 -2.09 -0.20
N TRP A 300 1.73 -1.81 1.06
CA TRP A 300 3.00 -2.23 1.67
C TRP A 300 3.07 -3.75 1.81
N ASP A 301 2.02 -4.38 2.34
CA ASP A 301 1.93 -5.83 2.49
C ASP A 301 2.04 -6.55 1.14
N ARG A 302 1.45 -5.99 0.08
CA ARG A 302 1.60 -6.53 -1.27
C ARG A 302 3.06 -6.47 -1.73
N PHE A 303 3.73 -5.33 -1.53
CA PHE A 303 5.15 -5.20 -1.88
C PHE A 303 5.99 -6.20 -1.09
N ASP A 304 5.79 -6.30 0.23
CA ASP A 304 6.54 -7.21 1.10
C ASP A 304 6.29 -8.68 0.76
N THR A 305 5.04 -9.03 0.41
CA THR A 305 4.71 -10.40 -0.02
C THR A 305 5.46 -10.75 -1.30
N ILE A 306 5.53 -9.83 -2.27
CA ILE A 306 6.33 -10.04 -3.50
C ILE A 306 7.80 -10.24 -3.15
N GLN A 307 8.37 -9.38 -2.29
CA GLN A 307 9.78 -9.52 -1.90
C GLN A 307 10.03 -10.83 -1.15
N SER A 308 9.12 -11.25 -0.27
CA SER A 308 9.18 -12.54 0.42
C SER A 308 9.16 -13.71 -0.55
N LYS A 309 8.36 -13.66 -1.63
CA LYS A 309 8.37 -14.70 -2.67
C LYS A 309 9.67 -14.74 -3.46
N VAL A 310 10.33 -13.60 -3.66
CA VAL A 310 11.69 -13.58 -4.23
C VAL A 310 12.72 -14.11 -3.23
N SER A 311 12.54 -13.88 -1.92
CA SER A 311 13.40 -14.49 -0.90
C SER A 311 13.23 -16.00 -0.82
N GLU A 312 12.04 -16.55 -1.07
CA GLU A 312 11.84 -18.01 -1.20
C GLU A 312 12.67 -18.60 -2.36
N LEU A 313 12.83 -17.87 -3.49
CA LEU A 313 13.77 -18.28 -4.55
C LEU A 313 15.22 -18.32 -4.04
N LEU A 314 15.66 -17.33 -3.27
CA LEU A 314 17.00 -17.30 -2.69
C LEU A 314 17.23 -18.47 -1.73
N GLU A 315 16.21 -18.84 -0.95
CA GLU A 315 16.24 -20.02 -0.08
C GLU A 315 16.35 -21.33 -0.88
N ASP A 316 15.58 -21.48 -1.96
CA ASP A 316 15.67 -22.64 -2.87
C ASP A 316 17.04 -22.75 -3.56
N VAL A 317 17.60 -21.61 -3.98
CA VAL A 317 18.96 -21.53 -4.57
C VAL A 317 20.00 -21.94 -3.53
N LYS A 318 19.91 -21.42 -2.31
CA LYS A 318 20.81 -21.77 -1.20
C LYS A 318 20.70 -23.25 -0.83
N PHE A 319 19.49 -23.80 -0.80
CA PHE A 319 19.28 -25.24 -0.63
C PHE A 319 20.02 -26.04 -1.72
N SER A 320 19.87 -25.65 -2.98
CA SER A 320 20.52 -26.31 -4.11
C SER A 320 22.05 -26.24 -4.03
N ILE A 321 22.60 -25.07 -3.67
CA ILE A 321 24.05 -24.89 -3.43
C ILE A 321 24.53 -25.84 -2.34
N ASN A 322 23.86 -25.87 -1.19
CA ASN A 322 24.25 -26.71 -0.05
C ASN A 322 24.26 -28.19 -0.42
N GLU A 323 23.26 -28.66 -1.15
CA GLU A 323 23.13 -30.07 -1.52
C GLU A 323 24.18 -30.49 -2.57
N LEU A 324 24.50 -29.64 -3.55
CA LEU A 324 25.58 -29.91 -4.52
C LEU A 324 26.96 -29.86 -3.86
N SER A 325 27.15 -28.96 -2.90
CA SER A 325 28.40 -28.79 -2.14
C SER A 325 28.74 -29.95 -1.21
N ARG A 326 27.83 -30.94 -1.07
CA ARG A 326 28.15 -32.22 -0.41
C ARG A 326 29.08 -33.12 -1.22
N THR A 327 29.30 -32.76 -2.48
CA THR A 327 30.20 -33.46 -3.40
C THR A 327 31.38 -32.58 -3.77
N GLU A 328 32.39 -33.17 -4.40
CA GLU A 328 33.58 -32.43 -4.85
C GLU A 328 33.20 -31.35 -5.88
N LEU A 329 33.56 -30.10 -5.59
CA LEU A 329 33.30 -28.95 -6.47
C LEU A 329 34.48 -28.64 -7.41
N VAL A 330 35.68 -28.99 -6.99
CA VAL A 330 36.93 -28.76 -7.72
C VAL A 330 37.75 -30.04 -7.62
N SER A 331 38.40 -30.45 -8.72
CA SER A 331 39.18 -31.68 -8.76
C SER A 331 40.55 -31.46 -9.39
N ASP A 332 41.61 -31.81 -8.66
CA ASP A 332 43.00 -31.74 -9.14
C ASP A 332 43.20 -32.62 -10.37
N LYS A 333 42.49 -33.74 -10.45
CA LYS A 333 42.52 -34.60 -11.64
C LYS A 333 42.02 -33.89 -12.90
N LEU A 334 41.01 -33.03 -12.76
CA LEU A 334 40.47 -32.24 -13.86
C LEU A 334 41.26 -30.94 -14.07
N GLY A 335 42.01 -30.48 -13.06
CA GLY A 335 42.66 -29.17 -13.03
C GLY A 335 41.64 -28.03 -13.01
N GLY A 336 40.55 -28.17 -12.24
CA GLY A 336 39.50 -27.15 -12.18
C GLY A 336 38.13 -27.69 -11.71
N PHE A 337 37.05 -27.03 -12.14
CA PHE A 337 35.69 -27.35 -11.69
C PHE A 337 35.20 -28.74 -12.11
N THR A 338 34.51 -29.41 -11.19
CA THR A 338 33.58 -30.49 -11.52
C THR A 338 32.27 -29.92 -12.09
N ASP A 339 31.38 -30.77 -12.60
CA ASP A 339 30.06 -30.32 -13.06
C ASP A 339 29.24 -29.71 -11.91
N ASN A 340 29.42 -30.21 -10.68
CA ASN A 340 28.81 -29.64 -9.48
C ASN A 340 29.44 -28.30 -9.10
N GLY A 341 30.76 -28.12 -9.27
CA GLY A 341 31.42 -26.82 -9.10
C GLY A 341 30.89 -25.75 -10.06
N LYS A 342 30.77 -26.10 -11.35
CA LYS A 342 30.13 -25.24 -12.36
C LYS A 342 28.69 -24.90 -11.97
N SER A 343 27.94 -25.89 -11.52
CA SER A 343 26.55 -25.72 -11.08
C SER A 343 26.41 -24.78 -9.88
N VAL A 344 27.26 -24.96 -8.85
CA VAL A 344 27.29 -24.10 -7.66
C VAL A 344 27.70 -22.67 -8.03
N SER A 345 28.69 -22.49 -8.92
CA SER A 345 29.06 -21.14 -9.40
C SER A 345 27.91 -20.43 -10.12
N ALA A 346 27.15 -21.14 -10.96
CA ALA A 346 25.97 -20.58 -11.64
C ALA A 346 24.86 -20.22 -10.65
N LEU A 347 24.62 -21.06 -9.64
CA LEU A 347 23.65 -20.78 -8.59
C LEU A 347 24.03 -19.56 -7.73
N HIS A 348 25.31 -19.39 -7.40
CA HIS A 348 25.77 -18.18 -6.70
C HIS A 348 25.60 -16.91 -7.56
N VAL A 349 25.81 -16.98 -8.88
CA VAL A 349 25.48 -15.87 -9.80
C VAL A 349 23.97 -15.60 -9.80
N SER A 350 23.13 -16.64 -9.77
CA SER A 350 21.68 -16.45 -9.62
C SER A 350 21.33 -15.77 -8.29
N GLY A 351 21.96 -16.16 -7.18
CA GLY A 351 21.78 -15.49 -5.88
C GLY A 351 22.17 -14.02 -5.93
N TYR A 352 23.35 -13.73 -6.50
CA TYR A 352 23.84 -12.37 -6.73
C TYR A 352 22.84 -11.50 -7.50
N GLU A 353 22.31 -12.01 -8.61
CA GLU A 353 21.35 -11.26 -9.44
C GLU A 353 19.99 -11.10 -8.76
N ALA A 354 19.49 -12.11 -8.06
CA ALA A 354 18.25 -12.01 -7.31
C ALA A 354 18.34 -10.92 -6.21
N TYR A 355 19.44 -10.89 -5.43
CA TYR A 355 19.67 -9.83 -4.45
C TYR A 355 19.77 -8.44 -5.09
N ARG A 356 20.41 -8.31 -6.25
CA ARG A 356 20.47 -7.02 -6.98
C ARG A 356 19.10 -6.54 -7.41
N VAL A 357 18.26 -7.44 -7.91
CA VAL A 357 16.88 -7.09 -8.32
C VAL A 357 16.04 -6.67 -7.11
N GLN A 358 16.10 -7.40 -5.99
CA GLN A 358 15.41 -6.99 -4.75
C GLN A 358 15.91 -5.64 -4.23
N ALA A 359 17.23 -5.41 -4.21
CA ALA A 359 17.80 -4.12 -3.80
C ALA A 359 17.29 -2.97 -4.69
N ALA A 360 17.19 -3.19 -6.00
CA ALA A 360 16.61 -2.20 -6.91
C ALA A 360 15.12 -1.92 -6.63
N ASP A 361 14.34 -2.94 -6.28
CA ASP A 361 12.94 -2.80 -5.88
C ASP A 361 12.80 -1.99 -4.58
N TYR A 362 13.54 -2.36 -3.54
CA TYR A 362 13.55 -1.61 -2.27
C TYR A 362 13.99 -0.16 -2.47
N ALA A 363 15.01 0.10 -3.29
CA ALA A 363 15.44 1.46 -3.61
C ALA A 363 14.33 2.28 -4.28
N ARG A 364 13.51 1.67 -5.15
CA ARG A 364 12.34 2.33 -5.75
C ARG A 364 11.26 2.61 -4.72
N GLU A 365 10.94 1.65 -3.85
CA GLU A 365 9.92 1.85 -2.81
C GLU A 365 10.36 2.91 -1.78
N ILE A 366 11.63 2.94 -1.40
CA ILE A 366 12.21 3.99 -0.54
C ILE A 366 12.03 5.37 -1.17
N ARG A 367 12.19 5.51 -2.49
CA ARG A 367 11.91 6.78 -3.19
C ARG A 367 10.44 7.16 -3.10
N SER A 368 9.52 6.22 -3.35
CA SER A 368 8.07 6.45 -3.18
C SER A 368 7.73 6.92 -1.76
N ILE A 369 8.28 6.25 -0.73
CA ILE A 369 8.04 6.63 0.67
C ILE A 369 8.62 8.01 1.00
N ASN A 370 9.79 8.38 0.45
CA ASN A 370 10.35 9.72 0.63
C ASN A 370 9.43 10.82 0.04
N GLU A 371 8.78 10.56 -1.10
CA GLU A 371 7.79 11.48 -1.68
C GLU A 371 6.55 11.61 -0.78
N GLU A 372 6.06 10.50 -0.23
CA GLU A 372 4.94 10.51 0.72
C GLU A 372 5.30 11.29 2.02
N ILE A 373 6.51 11.10 2.56
CA ILE A 373 7.02 11.84 3.73
C ILE A 373 7.15 13.33 3.43
N ALA A 374 7.60 13.72 2.22
CA ALA A 374 7.72 15.13 1.87
C ALA A 374 6.35 15.85 1.90
N ASN A 375 5.27 15.14 1.54
CA ASN A 375 3.91 15.64 1.59
C ASN A 375 3.29 15.59 3.00
N ASN A 376 3.73 14.66 3.85
CA ASN A 376 3.26 14.55 5.24
C ASN A 376 4.40 14.19 6.21
N PRO A 377 5.24 15.16 6.60
CA PRO A 377 6.47 14.90 7.37
C PRO A 377 6.22 14.48 8.82
N TYR A 378 4.98 14.57 9.30
CA TYR A 378 4.60 14.24 10.67
C TYR A 378 4.05 12.82 10.82
N ASP A 379 3.90 12.08 9.72
CA ASP A 379 3.43 10.71 9.73
C ASP A 379 4.56 9.76 10.17
N THR A 380 4.51 9.36 11.45
CA THR A 380 5.53 8.47 12.02
C THR A 380 5.52 7.08 11.38
N LYS A 381 4.37 6.60 10.87
CA LYS A 381 4.30 5.30 10.19
C LYS A 381 5.12 5.29 8.90
N LEU A 382 5.12 6.39 8.14
CA LEU A 382 5.97 6.51 6.96
C LEU A 382 7.46 6.48 7.30
N ALA A 383 7.84 7.14 8.40
CA ALA A 383 9.23 7.18 8.86
C ALA A 383 9.72 5.79 9.32
N ASP A 384 8.87 5.04 10.03
CA ASP A 384 9.19 3.67 10.44
C ASP A 384 9.25 2.73 9.24
N ARG A 385 8.29 2.81 8.32
CA ARG A 385 8.29 2.04 7.07
C ARG A 385 9.57 2.27 6.26
N LYS A 386 10.01 3.53 6.13
CA LYS A 386 11.28 3.85 5.46
C LYS A 386 12.47 3.14 6.12
N ARG A 387 12.51 3.10 7.46
CA ARG A 387 13.62 2.46 8.20
C ARG A 387 13.67 0.96 7.92
N GLU A 388 12.53 0.29 7.89
CA GLU A 388 12.41 -1.13 7.53
C GLU A 388 12.91 -1.39 6.11
N LEU A 389 12.45 -0.61 5.13
CA LEU A 389 12.86 -0.74 3.73
C LEU A 389 14.36 -0.49 3.53
N VAL A 390 14.94 0.50 4.24
CA VAL A 390 16.39 0.77 4.19
C VAL A 390 17.19 -0.41 4.74
N LYS A 391 16.73 -1.01 5.84
CA LYS A 391 17.39 -2.20 6.40
C LYS A 391 17.32 -3.39 5.43
N ALA A 392 16.16 -3.66 4.84
CA ALA A 392 16.00 -4.73 3.85
C ALA A 392 16.87 -4.47 2.59
N TYR A 393 16.98 -3.22 2.16
CA TYR A 393 17.89 -2.82 1.09
C TYR A 393 19.36 -3.11 1.45
N GLU A 394 19.81 -2.73 2.65
CA GLU A 394 21.18 -3.00 3.13
C GLU A 394 21.47 -4.50 3.20
N GLU A 395 20.51 -5.30 3.69
CA GLU A 395 20.59 -6.77 3.72
C GLU A 395 20.74 -7.36 2.31
N CYS A 396 19.99 -6.87 1.32
CA CYS A 396 20.15 -7.30 -0.07
C CYS A 396 21.53 -6.96 -0.65
N ILE A 397 22.06 -5.78 -0.32
CA ILE A 397 23.42 -5.39 -0.75
C ILE A 397 24.47 -6.31 -0.11
N SER A 398 24.33 -6.64 1.18
CA SER A 398 25.22 -7.60 1.86
C SER A 398 25.14 -8.97 1.22
N GLY A 399 23.94 -9.49 1.00
CA GLY A 399 23.72 -10.79 0.35
C GLY A 399 24.35 -10.85 -1.04
N ALA A 400 24.19 -9.80 -1.86
CA ALA A 400 24.88 -9.72 -3.15
C ALA A 400 26.41 -9.74 -3.00
N GLN A 401 26.99 -9.06 -2.01
CA GLN A 401 28.45 -9.14 -1.79
C GLN A 401 28.89 -10.54 -1.34
N GLU A 402 28.13 -11.18 -0.46
CA GLU A 402 28.40 -12.55 0.00
C GLU A 402 28.40 -13.54 -1.18
N GLU A 403 27.40 -13.49 -2.05
CA GLU A 403 27.33 -14.31 -3.27
C GLU A 403 28.49 -14.01 -4.23
N LYS A 404 28.84 -12.73 -4.40
CA LYS A 404 30.00 -12.31 -5.22
C LYS A 404 31.30 -12.96 -4.72
N TYR A 405 31.56 -12.89 -3.41
CA TYR A 405 32.77 -13.45 -2.84
C TYR A 405 32.74 -14.98 -2.76
N ALA A 406 31.58 -15.61 -2.67
CA ALA A 406 31.45 -17.06 -2.79
C ALA A 406 31.86 -17.56 -4.17
N VAL A 407 31.44 -16.88 -5.25
CA VAL A 407 31.93 -17.17 -6.61
C VAL A 407 33.45 -16.98 -6.70
N ILE A 408 33.98 -15.86 -6.19
CA ILE A 408 35.42 -15.58 -6.25
C ILE A 408 36.22 -16.66 -5.50
N ASP A 409 35.79 -17.06 -4.31
CA ASP A 409 36.44 -18.10 -3.52
C ASP A 409 36.44 -19.45 -4.24
N LEU A 410 35.31 -19.82 -4.84
CA LEU A 410 35.19 -21.04 -5.61
C LEU A 410 36.11 -21.03 -6.86
N TYR A 411 36.26 -19.88 -7.53
CA TYR A 411 37.24 -19.72 -8.62
C TYR A 411 38.69 -19.78 -8.15
N LYS A 412 39.02 -19.24 -6.97
CA LYS A 412 40.36 -19.40 -6.39
C LYS A 412 40.70 -20.88 -6.19
N GLN A 413 39.78 -21.63 -5.59
CA GLN A 413 39.94 -23.08 -5.41
C GLN A 413 40.17 -23.79 -6.75
N ALA A 414 39.44 -23.42 -7.82
CA ALA A 414 39.64 -23.99 -9.14
C ALA A 414 41.01 -23.65 -9.76
N TYR A 415 41.51 -22.43 -9.56
CA TYR A 415 42.85 -22.03 -10.00
C TYR A 415 43.97 -22.72 -9.22
N ASP A 416 43.81 -22.89 -7.91
CA ASP A 416 44.75 -23.67 -7.09
C ASP A 416 44.83 -25.13 -7.56
N SER A 417 43.67 -25.70 -7.92
CA SER A 417 43.59 -27.06 -8.46
C SER A 417 44.22 -27.19 -9.85
N LEU A 418 44.05 -26.18 -10.70
CA LEU A 418 44.74 -26.10 -11.99
C LEU A 418 46.26 -26.04 -11.81
N LEU A 419 46.74 -25.22 -10.87
CA LEU A 419 48.17 -25.13 -10.53
C LEU A 419 48.70 -26.48 -10.03
N ASN A 420 47.99 -27.14 -9.12
CA ASN A 420 48.35 -28.48 -8.65
C ASN A 420 48.44 -29.50 -9.79
N LYS A 421 47.50 -29.44 -10.75
CA LYS A 421 47.55 -30.35 -11.91
C LYS A 421 48.76 -30.10 -12.79
N ILE A 422 49.13 -28.83 -12.99
CA ILE A 422 50.32 -28.49 -13.78
C ILE A 422 51.58 -28.96 -13.06
N ARG A 423 51.68 -28.79 -11.74
CA ARG A 423 52.77 -29.34 -10.92
C ARG A 423 52.88 -30.85 -11.04
N GLU A 424 51.76 -31.56 -10.96
CA GLU A 424 51.73 -33.01 -11.13
C GLU A 424 52.23 -33.42 -12.53
N LEU A 425 51.80 -32.73 -13.59
CA LEU A 425 52.25 -33.00 -14.97
C LEU A 425 53.73 -32.68 -15.18
N ILE A 426 54.25 -31.61 -14.58
CA ILE A 426 55.68 -31.28 -14.59
C ILE A 426 56.44 -32.41 -13.90
N SER A 427 56.03 -32.79 -12.69
CA SER A 427 56.67 -33.87 -11.93
C SER A 427 56.62 -35.22 -12.67
N GLU A 428 55.48 -35.59 -13.27
CA GLU A 428 55.37 -36.79 -14.12
C GLU A 428 56.34 -36.73 -15.32
N TYR A 429 56.50 -35.56 -15.93
CA TYR A 429 57.43 -35.38 -17.05
C TYR A 429 58.90 -35.43 -16.59
N GLU A 430 59.22 -34.88 -15.42
CA GLU A 430 60.54 -35.00 -14.80
C GLU A 430 60.88 -36.45 -14.43
N GLU A 431 59.91 -37.21 -13.91
CA GLU A 431 60.04 -38.64 -13.66
C GLU A 431 60.21 -39.42 -14.97
N LEU A 432 59.52 -39.04 -16.06
CA LEU A 432 59.74 -39.61 -17.38
C LEU A 432 61.12 -39.27 -17.94
N LEU A 433 61.64 -38.07 -17.71
CA LEU A 433 63.02 -37.70 -18.05
C LEU A 433 64.03 -38.52 -17.25
N ASP A 434 63.78 -38.77 -15.96
CA ASP A 434 64.59 -39.67 -15.14
C ASP A 434 64.46 -41.14 -15.57
N ALA A 435 63.29 -41.57 -16.02
CA ALA A 435 63.06 -42.92 -16.53
C ALA A 435 63.67 -43.10 -17.93
N GLU A 436 63.65 -42.08 -18.79
CA GLU A 436 64.35 -42.05 -20.07
C GLU A 436 65.86 -42.01 -19.85
N LYS A 437 66.34 -41.23 -18.87
CA LYS A 437 67.72 -41.31 -18.38
C LYS A 437 68.05 -42.73 -17.91
N SER A 438 67.21 -43.34 -17.08
CA SER A 438 67.42 -44.68 -16.56
C SER A 438 67.34 -45.77 -17.65
N ALA A 439 66.46 -45.60 -18.65
CA ALA A 439 66.33 -46.49 -19.79
C ALA A 439 67.50 -46.33 -20.77
N TYR A 440 68.00 -45.11 -20.97
CA TYR A 440 69.22 -44.79 -21.71
C TYR A 440 70.46 -45.37 -21.00
N ASP A 441 70.55 -45.21 -19.67
CA ASP A 441 71.58 -45.80 -18.80
C ASP A 441 71.51 -47.34 -18.78
N TYR A 442 70.31 -47.94 -18.86
CA TYR A 442 70.10 -49.39 -18.95
C TYR A 442 70.41 -49.94 -20.34
N GLN A 443 70.11 -49.20 -21.41
CA GLN A 443 70.54 -49.51 -22.77
C GLN A 443 72.07 -49.34 -22.95
N GLN A 444 72.72 -48.56 -22.08
CA GLN A 444 74.18 -48.38 -21.97
C GLN A 444 74.87 -49.27 -20.92
N SER A 445 74.15 -50.19 -20.25
CA SER A 445 74.74 -51.24 -19.40
C SER A 445 75.41 -52.37 -20.22
N ILE A 446 76.33 -52.00 -21.12
CA ILE A 446 77.51 -52.80 -21.49
C ILE A 446 78.68 -51.82 -21.70
N ALA A 447 79.71 -52.04 -20.88
CA ALA A 447 81.08 -51.52 -20.97
C ALA A 447 81.28 -50.01 -20.69
N GLU A 448 81.25 -49.73 -19.39
CA GLU A 448 82.33 -49.15 -18.58
C GLU A 448 83.22 -48.04 -19.20
N LYS A 449 83.01 -46.83 -18.67
CA LYS A 449 83.98 -45.95 -17.98
C LYS A 449 85.27 -45.55 -18.70
N THR A 450 85.40 -44.28 -19.15
CA THR A 450 86.77 -43.75 -19.36
C THR A 450 86.93 -42.25 -19.53
N LYS A 451 88.08 -41.81 -19.01
CA LYS A 451 88.61 -40.46 -18.90
C LYS A 451 89.88 -40.27 -19.75
N ASP A 452 90.31 -41.22 -20.58
CA ASP A 452 91.68 -41.28 -21.12
C ASP A 452 91.91 -40.71 -22.55
N ILE A 453 90.87 -40.28 -23.25
CA ILE A 453 90.86 -40.26 -24.73
C ILE A 453 91.61 -39.10 -25.39
N ALA A 454 91.76 -37.97 -24.71
CA ALA A 454 92.42 -36.80 -25.29
C ALA A 454 93.94 -36.98 -25.41
N ASP A 455 94.56 -37.71 -24.48
CA ASP A 455 96.00 -37.99 -24.53
C ASP A 455 96.34 -39.11 -25.52
N ILE A 456 95.41 -40.03 -25.76
CA ILE A 456 95.54 -41.12 -26.71
C ILE A 456 95.58 -40.65 -28.18
N ARG A 457 94.75 -39.66 -28.58
CA ARG A 457 94.76 -39.14 -29.97
C ARG A 457 96.16 -38.64 -30.37
N LYS A 458 96.87 -38.07 -29.40
CA LYS A 458 98.19 -37.49 -29.57
C LYS A 458 99.27 -38.57 -29.71
N GLN A 459 99.14 -39.69 -29.01
CA GLN A 459 100.08 -40.82 -29.11
C GLN A 459 99.88 -41.64 -30.40
N LEU A 460 98.64 -41.79 -30.90
CA LEU A 460 98.33 -42.53 -32.15
C LEU A 460 99.03 -41.93 -33.38
N THR A 461 99.13 -40.61 -33.42
CA THR A 461 99.72 -39.86 -34.53
C THR A 461 101.25 -40.05 -34.60
N ALA A 462 101.91 -40.33 -33.46
CA ALA A 462 103.36 -40.52 -33.37
C ALA A 462 103.86 -41.88 -33.90
N TYR A 463 102.99 -42.88 -34.07
CA TYR A 463 103.34 -44.24 -34.52
C TYR A 463 103.11 -44.51 -36.03
N SER A 464 102.75 -43.50 -36.82
CA SER A 464 102.33 -43.62 -38.23
C SER A 464 103.37 -44.13 -39.24
N GLY A 465 104.54 -44.61 -38.80
CA GLY A 465 105.63 -45.09 -39.66
C GLY A 465 106.40 -46.33 -39.19
N ASP A 466 106.01 -46.99 -38.10
CA ASP A 466 106.67 -48.20 -37.57
C ASP A 466 105.74 -49.43 -37.60
N MET A 467 106.21 -50.54 -38.19
CA MET A 467 105.42 -51.74 -38.54
C MET A 467 105.83 -53.00 -37.76
N SER A 468 106.55 -52.85 -36.65
CA SER A 468 106.86 -53.95 -35.72
C SER A 468 105.59 -54.54 -35.06
N GLU A 469 105.64 -55.78 -34.56
CA GLU A 469 104.49 -56.38 -33.83
C GLU A 469 104.13 -55.59 -32.56
N GLU A 470 105.12 -54.99 -31.91
CA GLU A 470 104.96 -54.22 -30.67
C GLU A 470 104.22 -52.89 -30.93
N THR A 471 104.41 -52.29 -32.10
CA THR A 471 103.75 -51.05 -32.53
C THR A 471 102.30 -51.28 -32.95
N ARG A 472 101.98 -52.44 -33.53
CA ARG A 472 100.59 -52.84 -33.83
C ARG A 472 99.73 -53.05 -32.57
N ALA A 473 100.28 -53.63 -31.52
CA ALA A 473 99.58 -53.78 -30.23
C ALA A 473 99.30 -52.43 -29.55
N LYS A 474 100.21 -51.45 -29.70
CA LYS A 474 100.04 -50.07 -29.19
C LYS A 474 99.03 -49.25 -29.98
N ILE A 475 99.01 -49.37 -31.31
CA ILE A 475 98.00 -48.72 -32.17
C ILE A 475 96.60 -49.25 -31.89
N GLN A 476 96.43 -50.58 -31.76
CA GLN A 476 95.13 -51.16 -31.39
C GLN A 476 94.63 -50.68 -30.02
N LYS A 477 95.53 -50.50 -29.05
CA LYS A 477 95.18 -49.96 -27.73
C LYS A 477 94.73 -48.50 -27.80
N LEU A 478 95.44 -47.67 -28.56
CA LEU A 478 95.11 -46.26 -28.76
C LEU A 478 93.84 -46.05 -29.60
N GLU A 479 93.48 -46.95 -30.52
CA GLU A 479 92.20 -46.89 -31.26
C GLU A 479 90.99 -47.21 -30.36
N VAL A 480 91.14 -48.10 -29.38
CA VAL A 480 90.13 -48.39 -28.33
C VAL A 480 89.91 -47.15 -27.48
N ASP A 481 91.00 -46.56 -27.01
CA ASP A 481 91.00 -45.38 -26.17
C ASP A 481 90.53 -44.11 -26.93
N LEU A 482 90.62 -44.02 -28.27
CA LEU A 482 90.11 -42.89 -29.07
C LEU A 482 88.58 -42.80 -29.04
N LYS A 483 87.94 -43.97 -29.00
CA LYS A 483 86.51 -44.22 -29.19
C LYS A 483 85.67 -43.84 -27.96
N GLU A 484 86.33 -43.35 -26.93
CA GLU A 484 85.88 -43.46 -25.56
C GLU A 484 85.57 -42.07 -24.92
N ALA A 485 86.04 -40.92 -25.49
CA ALA A 485 85.69 -39.54 -25.06
C ALA A 485 84.78 -38.87 -26.05
N GLU A 486 84.73 -39.38 -27.29
CA GLU A 486 83.56 -39.09 -28.12
C GLU A 486 82.29 -39.57 -27.40
N LYS A 487 82.39 -40.62 -26.56
CA LYS A 487 81.34 -41.16 -25.69
C LYS A 487 81.11 -40.32 -24.40
N SER A 488 82.16 -39.96 -23.63
CA SER A 488 82.03 -39.14 -22.40
C SER A 488 81.53 -37.70 -22.64
N LEU A 489 81.85 -37.08 -23.79
CA LEU A 489 81.31 -35.76 -24.15
C LEU A 489 79.80 -35.82 -24.42
N GLN A 490 79.29 -36.91 -24.99
CA GLN A 490 77.86 -37.10 -25.24
C GLN A 490 77.08 -37.36 -23.94
N GLU A 491 77.66 -38.08 -22.97
CA GLU A 491 77.07 -38.31 -21.65
C GLU A 491 76.90 -37.00 -20.86
N ALA A 492 77.96 -36.18 -20.74
CA ALA A 492 77.89 -34.90 -20.04
C ALA A 492 76.97 -33.89 -20.74
N GLN A 493 76.86 -33.95 -22.07
CA GLN A 493 75.91 -33.12 -22.83
C GLN A 493 74.46 -33.56 -22.60
N TYR A 494 74.20 -34.86 -22.42
CA TYR A 494 72.87 -35.38 -22.17
C TYR A 494 72.41 -35.20 -20.72
N GLU A 495 73.29 -35.44 -19.73
CA GLU A 495 72.99 -35.15 -18.32
C GLU A 495 72.74 -33.66 -18.08
N LYS A 496 73.56 -32.81 -18.71
CA LYS A 496 73.34 -31.37 -18.66
C LYS A 496 72.04 -30.97 -19.37
N TYR A 497 71.71 -31.59 -20.51
CA TYR A 497 70.44 -31.34 -21.18
C TYR A 497 69.24 -31.71 -20.29
N ILE A 498 69.27 -32.85 -19.59
CA ILE A 498 68.21 -33.25 -18.66
C ILE A 498 68.13 -32.28 -17.47
N SER A 499 69.27 -31.91 -16.87
CA SER A 499 69.32 -30.95 -15.76
C SER A 499 68.81 -29.57 -16.17
N ASP A 500 69.32 -29.01 -17.28
CA ASP A 500 68.89 -27.70 -17.80
C ASP A 500 67.39 -27.72 -18.18
N THR A 501 66.84 -28.89 -18.55
CA THR A 501 65.41 -29.06 -18.85
C THR A 501 64.55 -29.09 -17.58
N LYS A 502 65.01 -29.74 -16.51
CA LYS A 502 64.35 -29.72 -15.19
C LYS A 502 64.34 -28.32 -14.58
N ASP A 503 65.50 -27.65 -14.58
CA ASP A 503 65.61 -26.26 -14.11
C ASP A 503 64.64 -25.32 -14.88
N MET A 504 64.46 -25.55 -16.19
CA MET A 504 63.49 -24.79 -17.00
C MET A 504 62.02 -25.08 -16.62
N PHE A 505 61.70 -26.29 -16.16
CA PHE A 505 60.35 -26.63 -15.69
C PHE A 505 60.06 -26.06 -14.30
N ASP A 506 61.05 -26.07 -13.40
CA ASP A 506 60.94 -25.39 -12.10
C ASP A 506 60.71 -23.88 -12.32
N ASP A 507 61.48 -23.23 -13.19
CA ASP A 507 61.30 -21.81 -13.54
C ASP A 507 59.91 -21.54 -14.17
N LEU A 508 59.39 -22.47 -14.97
CA LEU A 508 58.06 -22.39 -15.57
C LEU A 508 56.95 -22.58 -14.53
N GLU A 509 57.13 -23.49 -13.57
CA GLU A 509 56.21 -23.70 -12.46
C GLU A 509 56.07 -22.42 -11.62
N ASP A 510 57.20 -21.82 -11.23
CA ASP A 510 57.21 -20.58 -10.44
C ASP A 510 56.56 -19.43 -11.21
N THR A 511 56.91 -19.25 -12.48
CA THR A 511 56.32 -18.19 -13.33
C THR A 511 54.81 -18.36 -13.47
N LEU A 512 54.34 -19.59 -13.66
CA LEU A 512 52.92 -19.87 -13.83
C LEU A 512 52.13 -19.72 -12.52
N ALA A 513 52.73 -20.09 -11.38
CA ALA A 513 52.17 -19.86 -10.06
C ALA A 513 51.97 -18.36 -9.80
N ASP A 514 52.96 -17.53 -10.17
CA ASP A 514 52.88 -16.07 -10.08
C ASP A 514 51.76 -15.50 -10.97
N GLU A 515 51.67 -15.92 -12.25
CA GLU A 515 50.62 -15.47 -13.17
C GLU A 515 49.20 -15.86 -12.73
N ILE A 516 49.03 -17.09 -12.20
CA ILE A 516 47.75 -17.55 -11.65
C ILE A 516 47.37 -16.75 -10.40
N ASN A 517 48.34 -16.45 -9.53
CA ASN A 517 48.10 -15.64 -8.34
C ASN A 517 47.72 -14.19 -8.69
N ASP A 518 48.35 -13.59 -9.72
CA ASP A 518 47.94 -12.29 -10.25
C ASP A 518 46.50 -12.31 -10.78
N LEU A 519 46.11 -13.37 -11.47
CA LEU A 519 44.73 -13.56 -11.93
C LEU A 519 43.76 -13.68 -10.75
N ILE A 520 44.11 -14.45 -9.71
CA ILE A 520 43.35 -14.59 -8.46
C ILE A 520 43.11 -13.23 -7.80
N LEU A 521 44.15 -12.39 -7.71
CA LEU A 521 44.05 -11.05 -7.13
C LEU A 521 43.12 -10.15 -7.95
N ALA A 522 43.09 -10.33 -9.27
CA ALA A 522 42.27 -9.56 -10.20
C ALA A 522 40.79 -10.00 -10.28
N LEU A 523 40.39 -11.11 -9.64
CA LEU A 523 39.02 -11.65 -9.75
C LEU A 523 37.94 -10.71 -9.24
N ALA A 524 38.20 -9.99 -8.14
CA ALA A 524 37.21 -9.09 -7.54
C ALA A 524 36.88 -7.89 -8.43
N ASP A 525 37.88 -7.37 -9.14
CA ASP A 525 37.77 -6.25 -10.07
C ASP A 525 37.19 -6.68 -11.42
N ASN A 526 37.36 -7.96 -11.79
CA ASN A 526 36.86 -8.55 -13.03
C ASN A 526 35.62 -9.42 -12.82
N PHE A 527 34.83 -9.17 -11.78
CA PHE A 527 33.70 -10.02 -11.43
C PHE A 527 32.64 -10.14 -12.55
N ASP A 528 32.41 -9.06 -13.31
CA ASP A 528 31.50 -9.12 -14.46
C ASP A 528 31.98 -10.11 -15.54
N ARG A 529 33.30 -10.21 -15.75
CA ARG A 529 33.89 -11.21 -16.66
C ARG A 529 33.74 -12.63 -16.11
N LEU A 530 33.79 -12.80 -14.79
CA LEU A 530 33.48 -14.09 -14.18
C LEU A 530 32.03 -14.50 -14.44
N ILE A 531 31.09 -13.57 -14.28
CA ILE A 531 29.68 -13.81 -14.64
C ILE A 531 29.56 -14.19 -16.13
N GLU A 532 30.21 -13.48 -17.04
CA GLU A 532 30.23 -13.82 -18.48
C GLU A 532 30.76 -15.25 -18.73
N ASN A 533 31.83 -15.65 -18.05
CA ASN A 533 32.38 -16.99 -18.16
C ASN A 533 31.42 -18.06 -17.62
N ILE A 534 30.76 -17.81 -16.49
CA ILE A 534 29.76 -18.70 -15.90
C ILE A 534 28.55 -18.85 -16.83
N ASN A 535 28.13 -17.73 -17.42
CA ASN A 535 27.04 -17.67 -18.38
C ASN A 535 27.29 -18.53 -19.64
N ALA A 536 28.56 -18.74 -20.02
CA ALA A 536 28.90 -19.59 -21.16
C ALA A 536 28.55 -21.08 -20.95
N TYR A 537 28.45 -21.54 -19.70
CA TYR A 537 28.10 -22.93 -19.37
C TYR A 537 26.84 -23.06 -18.50
N SER A 538 26.07 -21.99 -18.32
CA SER A 538 24.91 -21.95 -17.40
C SER A 538 23.85 -23.01 -17.70
N SER A 539 23.56 -23.27 -18.97
CA SER A 539 22.56 -24.27 -19.38
C SER A 539 22.95 -25.68 -18.93
N ASP A 540 24.20 -26.06 -19.14
CA ASP A 540 24.72 -27.37 -18.74
C ASP A 540 24.76 -27.50 -17.22
N ALA A 541 25.22 -26.44 -16.54
CA ALA A 541 25.16 -26.32 -15.09
C ALA A 541 23.73 -26.54 -14.56
N MET A 542 22.72 -25.87 -15.13
CA MET A 542 21.34 -25.98 -14.67
C MET A 542 20.68 -27.32 -15.02
N ALA A 543 21.09 -27.96 -16.12
CA ALA A 543 20.71 -29.34 -16.40
C ALA A 543 21.28 -30.30 -15.33
N ASN A 544 22.53 -30.11 -14.90
CA ASN A 544 23.12 -30.90 -13.83
C ASN A 544 22.43 -30.66 -12.48
N VAL A 545 22.07 -29.41 -12.14
CA VAL A 545 21.26 -29.12 -10.94
C VAL A 545 19.93 -29.85 -10.98
N LYS A 546 19.22 -29.79 -12.10
CA LYS A 546 17.94 -30.52 -12.28
C LYS A 546 18.11 -32.01 -12.03
N ASP A 547 19.14 -32.61 -12.63
CA ASP A 547 19.43 -34.05 -12.48
C ASP A 547 19.79 -34.40 -11.04
N TYR A 548 20.60 -33.58 -10.38
CA TYR A 548 20.99 -33.80 -8.99
C TYR A 548 19.80 -33.70 -8.05
N LEU A 549 19.01 -32.63 -8.14
CA LEU A 549 17.81 -32.43 -7.34
C LEU A 549 16.81 -33.59 -7.55
N THR A 550 16.64 -34.04 -8.79
CA THR A 550 15.80 -35.21 -9.10
C THR A 550 16.33 -36.48 -8.44
N LYS A 551 17.65 -36.72 -8.44
CA LYS A 551 18.29 -37.89 -7.80
C LYS A 551 18.07 -37.93 -6.29
N ILE A 552 18.02 -36.78 -5.63
CA ILE A 552 17.76 -36.69 -4.19
C ILE A 552 16.24 -36.64 -3.87
N GLY A 553 15.38 -36.76 -4.87
CA GLY A 553 13.93 -36.82 -4.71
C GLY A 553 13.23 -35.45 -4.59
N PHE A 554 13.90 -34.35 -4.97
CA PHE A 554 13.30 -33.02 -5.00
C PHE A 554 12.57 -32.78 -6.33
N ASP A 555 11.30 -32.40 -6.26
CA ASP A 555 10.45 -32.19 -7.43
C ASP A 555 10.57 -30.77 -8.00
N THR A 556 11.43 -30.63 -9.01
CA THR A 556 11.64 -29.39 -9.77
C THR A 556 10.52 -29.10 -10.80
N SER A 557 9.57 -30.03 -11.00
CA SER A 557 8.49 -29.88 -12.00
C SER A 557 7.23 -29.22 -11.44
N SER A 558 7.12 -29.12 -10.11
CA SER A 558 6.01 -28.43 -9.47
C SER A 558 6.05 -26.93 -9.79
N SER A 559 4.90 -26.36 -10.16
CA SER A 559 4.74 -24.92 -10.43
C SER A 559 4.93 -24.02 -9.20
N ILE A 560 5.27 -24.62 -8.05
CA ILE A 560 5.54 -23.95 -6.77
C ILE A 560 7.05 -23.86 -6.52
N SER A 561 7.89 -24.65 -7.20
CA SER A 561 9.34 -24.59 -7.03
C SER A 561 9.93 -23.41 -7.80
N SER A 562 10.38 -22.39 -7.07
CA SER A 562 11.02 -21.21 -7.66
C SER A 562 12.33 -21.59 -8.36
N VAL A 563 13.10 -22.54 -7.80
CA VAL A 563 14.27 -23.11 -8.48
C VAL A 563 13.90 -23.94 -9.72
N GLY A 564 12.74 -24.62 -9.72
CA GLY A 564 12.22 -25.31 -10.90
C GLY A 564 11.90 -24.37 -12.07
N ILE A 565 11.33 -23.20 -11.77
CA ILE A 565 11.10 -22.12 -12.74
C ILE A 565 12.45 -21.58 -13.25
N LEU A 566 13.40 -21.30 -12.36
CA LEU A 566 14.75 -20.87 -12.72
C LEU A 566 15.45 -21.83 -13.68
N ILE A 567 15.46 -23.12 -13.33
CA ILE A 567 16.03 -24.20 -14.15
C ILE A 567 15.36 -24.22 -15.53
N SER A 568 14.02 -24.12 -15.56
CA SER A 568 13.26 -24.12 -16.80
C SER A 568 13.62 -22.92 -17.67
N ASN A 569 13.74 -21.73 -17.09
CA ASN A 569 14.10 -20.50 -17.80
C ASN A 569 15.52 -20.56 -18.35
N ALA A 570 16.48 -21.08 -17.56
CA ALA A 570 17.87 -21.24 -17.98
C ALA A 570 18.03 -22.26 -19.12
N ILE A 571 17.30 -23.37 -19.07
CA ILE A 571 17.38 -24.45 -20.08
C ILE A 571 16.62 -24.07 -21.36
N ASN A 572 15.41 -23.51 -21.25
CA ASN A 572 14.50 -23.37 -22.40
C ASN A 572 14.79 -22.18 -23.32
N SER A 573 15.87 -21.42 -23.09
CA SER A 573 16.08 -20.14 -23.79
C SER A 573 17.49 -19.91 -24.33
N GLY A 574 18.46 -20.80 -24.10
CA GLY A 574 19.88 -20.46 -24.30
C GLY A 574 20.28 -19.19 -23.55
N SER A 575 19.54 -18.83 -22.50
CA SER A 575 19.75 -17.64 -21.69
C SER A 575 20.86 -17.91 -20.69
N ASP A 576 21.75 -16.95 -20.56
CA ASP A 576 22.66 -16.87 -19.44
C ASP A 576 21.91 -16.91 -18.09
N ILE A 577 22.60 -17.32 -17.01
CA ILE A 577 21.95 -17.54 -15.72
C ILE A 577 21.40 -16.22 -15.15
N SER A 578 22.09 -15.09 -15.37
CA SER A 578 21.65 -13.78 -14.92
C SER A 578 20.28 -13.40 -15.49
N ARG A 579 20.08 -13.59 -16.80
CA ARG A 579 18.79 -13.34 -17.46
C ARG A 579 17.71 -14.31 -17.02
N ALA A 580 18.06 -15.59 -16.83
CA ALA A 580 17.12 -16.58 -16.33
C ALA A 580 16.62 -16.22 -14.92
N THR A 581 17.50 -15.76 -14.03
CA THR A 581 17.15 -15.27 -12.70
C THR A 581 16.23 -14.06 -12.79
N TYR A 582 16.58 -13.05 -13.59
CA TYR A 582 15.73 -11.87 -13.77
C TYR A 582 14.32 -12.24 -14.23
N THR A 583 14.23 -13.12 -15.23
CA THR A 583 12.95 -13.61 -15.77
C THR A 583 12.14 -14.34 -14.70
N THR A 584 12.79 -15.17 -13.89
CA THR A 584 12.14 -15.89 -12.79
C THR A 584 11.57 -14.93 -11.75
N VAL A 585 12.33 -13.92 -11.35
CA VAL A 585 11.86 -12.88 -10.43
C VAL A 585 10.69 -12.09 -11.03
N ASP A 586 10.73 -11.77 -12.32
CA ASP A 586 9.63 -11.10 -13.01
C ASP A 586 8.37 -11.97 -13.10
N GLU A 587 8.51 -13.27 -13.35
CA GLU A 587 7.39 -14.22 -13.35
C GLU A 587 6.74 -14.34 -11.96
N ILE A 588 7.53 -14.38 -10.89
CA ILE A 588 7.03 -14.34 -9.50
C ILE A 588 6.21 -13.07 -9.26
N LYS A 589 6.74 -11.90 -9.66
CA LYS A 589 6.03 -10.62 -9.57
C LYS A 589 4.71 -10.67 -10.34
N ASN A 590 4.76 -11.05 -11.61
CA ASN A 590 3.58 -11.12 -12.49
C ASN A 590 2.50 -12.08 -11.96
N LEU A 591 2.88 -13.19 -11.35
CA LEU A 591 1.92 -14.11 -10.73
C LEU A 591 1.17 -13.43 -9.57
N MET A 592 1.90 -12.75 -8.67
CA MET A 592 1.31 -12.00 -7.57
C MET A 592 0.41 -10.85 -8.05
N GLU A 593 0.79 -10.17 -9.13
CA GLU A 593 -0.05 -9.14 -9.75
C GLU A 593 -1.34 -9.70 -10.32
N LYS A 594 -1.29 -10.86 -11.00
CA LYS A 594 -2.49 -11.53 -11.51
C LYS A 594 -3.41 -12.00 -10.37
N MET A 595 -2.85 -12.50 -9.27
CA MET A 595 -3.63 -12.84 -8.08
C MET A 595 -4.33 -11.59 -7.52
N GLN A 596 -3.63 -10.45 -7.43
CA GLN A 596 -4.23 -9.20 -6.99
C GLN A 596 -5.35 -8.74 -7.93
N GLN A 597 -5.10 -8.72 -9.24
CA GLN A 597 -6.10 -8.34 -10.25
C GLN A 597 -7.35 -9.21 -10.18
N TYR A 598 -7.19 -10.50 -9.92
CA TYR A 598 -8.30 -11.41 -9.72
C TYR A 598 -9.14 -11.01 -8.50
N VAL A 599 -8.53 -10.72 -7.35
CA VAL A 599 -9.26 -10.27 -6.16
C VAL A 599 -9.91 -8.91 -6.38
N ASP A 600 -9.20 -7.95 -6.98
CA ASP A 600 -9.73 -6.63 -7.30
C ASP A 600 -10.95 -6.72 -8.24
N SER A 601 -10.96 -7.70 -9.16
CA SER A 601 -12.11 -7.96 -10.03
C SER A 601 -13.34 -8.44 -9.26
N ILE A 602 -13.15 -9.31 -8.26
CA ILE A 602 -14.22 -9.77 -7.35
C ILE A 602 -14.72 -8.58 -6.53
N ALA A 603 -13.80 -7.76 -6.01
CA ALA A 603 -14.14 -6.56 -5.25
C ALA A 603 -14.97 -5.58 -6.08
N ASN A 604 -14.71 -5.49 -7.39
CA ASN A 604 -15.49 -4.70 -8.34
C ASN A 604 -16.84 -5.31 -8.76
N GLY A 605 -17.20 -6.50 -8.25
CA GLY A 605 -18.46 -7.17 -8.55
C GLY A 605 -18.38 -8.17 -9.72
N GLY A 606 -17.18 -8.53 -10.16
CA GLY A 606 -16.96 -9.62 -11.10
C GLY A 606 -17.27 -11.00 -10.49
N ASN A 607 -17.73 -11.94 -11.32
CA ASN A 607 -17.93 -13.32 -10.88
C ASN A 607 -16.58 -14.04 -10.68
N ALA A 608 -16.43 -14.70 -9.53
CA ALA A 608 -15.29 -15.56 -9.19
C ALA A 608 -15.08 -16.74 -10.17
N SER A 609 -16.05 -17.04 -11.05
CA SER A 609 -15.92 -18.12 -12.04
C SER A 609 -14.95 -17.83 -13.19
N SER A 610 -14.37 -16.62 -13.25
CA SER A 610 -13.48 -16.21 -14.33
C SER A 610 -12.01 -16.59 -14.09
N GLY A 611 -11.64 -16.95 -12.85
CA GLY A 611 -10.24 -17.20 -12.46
C GLY A 611 -9.73 -18.62 -12.73
N ALA A 612 -10.60 -19.57 -13.08
CA ALA A 612 -10.23 -20.98 -13.19
C ALA A 612 -9.94 -21.46 -14.63
N ASN A 613 -10.16 -20.65 -15.66
CA ASN A 613 -9.87 -21.04 -17.05
C ASN A 613 -9.31 -19.85 -17.85
N ASN A 614 -8.00 -19.62 -17.77
CA ASN A 614 -7.23 -19.15 -18.91
C ASN A 614 -5.73 -19.39 -18.66
N ALA A 615 -5.30 -20.62 -18.96
CA ALA A 615 -3.94 -20.90 -19.38
C ALA A 615 -3.66 -20.41 -20.83
N ASN A 616 -4.45 -19.46 -21.34
CA ASN A 616 -4.17 -18.75 -22.57
C ASN A 616 -4.18 -17.24 -22.29
N ALA A 617 -3.04 -16.63 -22.58
CA ALA A 617 -2.76 -15.21 -22.41
C ALA A 617 -3.90 -14.31 -22.93
N PRO A 618 -4.38 -13.34 -22.14
CA PRO A 618 -5.13 -12.22 -22.68
C PRO A 618 -4.12 -11.22 -23.26
N GLN A 619 -4.01 -11.27 -24.57
CA GLN A 619 -3.48 -10.18 -25.38
C GLN A 619 -4.46 -9.00 -25.26
N GLN A 620 -4.12 -7.91 -24.56
CA GLN A 620 -4.84 -6.64 -24.74
C GLN A 620 -4.13 -5.35 -24.26
N ASN A 621 -3.98 -4.45 -25.23
CA ASN A 621 -3.92 -2.99 -25.21
C ASN A 621 -2.87 -2.27 -24.36
N LEU A 622 -1.81 -1.88 -25.08
CA LEU A 622 -0.70 -1.08 -24.59
C LEU A 622 -1.13 0.35 -24.25
N SER A 623 -0.86 0.80 -23.02
CA SER A 623 -1.06 2.17 -22.58
C SER A 623 0.07 3.10 -23.08
N ALA A 624 -0.13 4.42 -23.02
CA ALA A 624 0.85 5.43 -23.47
C ALA A 624 2.24 5.27 -22.80
N GLU A 625 2.30 4.62 -21.65
CA GLU A 625 3.53 4.31 -20.93
C GLU A 625 4.29 3.13 -21.55
N GLU A 626 3.58 2.15 -22.11
CA GLU A 626 4.19 1.07 -22.90
C GLU A 626 4.67 1.57 -24.27
N GLN A 627 4.00 2.53 -24.91
CA GLN A 627 4.53 3.16 -26.13
C GLN A 627 5.85 3.89 -25.86
N GLN A 628 5.98 4.52 -24.69
CA GLN A 628 7.23 5.16 -24.28
C GLN A 628 8.31 4.11 -23.96
N LYS A 629 7.97 3.03 -23.23
CA LYS A 629 8.90 1.90 -22.98
C LYS A 629 9.31 1.17 -24.26
N GLN A 630 8.40 1.01 -25.22
CA GLN A 630 8.64 0.34 -26.49
C GLN A 630 9.48 1.23 -27.42
N SER A 631 9.30 2.56 -27.38
CA SER A 631 10.19 3.50 -28.08
C SER A 631 11.61 3.49 -27.50
N ILE A 632 11.74 3.49 -26.17
CA ILE A 632 13.05 3.42 -25.48
C ILE A 632 13.71 2.05 -25.74
N ALA A 633 12.95 0.95 -25.71
CA ALA A 633 13.46 -0.37 -26.04
C ALA A 633 13.89 -0.49 -27.51
N THR A 634 13.17 0.15 -28.44
CA THR A 634 13.53 0.18 -29.87
C THR A 634 14.77 1.03 -30.12
N GLU A 635 14.90 2.17 -29.44
CA GLU A 635 16.11 3.01 -29.49
C GLU A 635 17.31 2.29 -28.87
N MET A 636 17.14 1.60 -27.74
CA MET A 636 18.19 0.79 -27.13
C MET A 636 18.61 -0.39 -28.01
N ALA A 637 17.66 -1.09 -28.65
CA ALA A 637 17.98 -2.16 -29.59
C ALA A 637 18.70 -1.64 -30.85
N SER A 638 18.33 -0.45 -31.34
CA SER A 638 19.01 0.21 -32.46
C SER A 638 20.43 0.63 -32.07
N LEU A 639 20.63 1.20 -30.87
CA LEU A 639 21.95 1.57 -30.36
C LEU A 639 22.84 0.35 -30.14
N GLN A 640 22.28 -0.74 -29.62
CA GLN A 640 23.00 -2.00 -29.43
C GLN A 640 23.41 -2.64 -30.77
N SER A 641 22.53 -2.63 -31.77
CA SER A 641 22.87 -3.14 -33.11
C SER A 641 23.90 -2.25 -33.83
N GLN A 642 23.87 -0.93 -33.63
CA GLN A 642 24.91 -0.02 -34.12
C GLN A 642 26.26 -0.25 -33.43
N LEU A 643 26.26 -0.49 -32.12
CA LEU A 643 27.45 -0.81 -31.34
C LEU A 643 28.08 -2.14 -31.82
N GLU A 644 27.27 -3.18 -32.00
CA GLU A 644 27.73 -4.48 -32.55
C GLU A 644 28.31 -4.33 -33.97
N SER A 645 27.69 -3.50 -34.81
CA SER A 645 28.20 -3.21 -36.16
C SER A 645 29.56 -2.50 -36.11
N LEU A 646 29.75 -1.53 -35.20
CA LEU A 646 31.02 -0.82 -35.04
C LEU A 646 32.12 -1.74 -34.48
N TYR A 647 31.80 -2.59 -33.51
CA TYR A 647 32.73 -3.61 -33.00
C TYR A 647 33.17 -4.59 -34.10
N LYS A 648 32.23 -5.02 -34.94
CA LYS A 648 32.55 -5.90 -36.07
C LYS A 648 33.40 -5.20 -37.13
N GLN A 649 33.07 -3.95 -37.46
CA GLN A 649 33.86 -3.13 -38.40
C GLN A 649 35.29 -2.90 -37.90
N LYS A 650 35.45 -2.63 -36.59
CA LYS A 650 36.76 -2.50 -35.94
C LYS A 650 37.59 -3.78 -36.07
N LYS A 651 36.98 -4.94 -35.75
CA LYS A 651 37.65 -6.25 -35.81
C LYS A 651 38.03 -6.66 -37.23
N ASP A 652 37.17 -6.40 -38.21
CA ASP A 652 37.44 -6.70 -39.61
C ASP A 652 38.55 -5.79 -40.18
N ALA A 653 38.57 -4.51 -39.80
CA ALA A 653 39.66 -3.58 -40.15
C ALA A 653 40.99 -3.99 -39.50
N GLU A 654 40.98 -4.34 -38.21
CA GLU A 654 42.15 -4.87 -37.49
C GLU A 654 42.76 -6.08 -38.21
N ASN A 655 41.93 -7.08 -38.52
CA ASN A 655 42.35 -8.28 -39.21
C ASN A 655 42.87 -8.01 -40.63
N GLY A 656 42.26 -7.05 -41.35
CA GLY A 656 42.70 -6.63 -42.68
C GLY A 656 44.11 -6.03 -42.66
N TYR A 657 44.34 -5.07 -41.77
CA TYR A 657 45.65 -4.43 -41.62
C TYR A 657 46.72 -5.42 -41.15
N ASP A 658 46.41 -6.30 -40.19
CA ASP A 658 47.37 -7.30 -39.71
C ASP A 658 47.84 -8.22 -40.83
N LYS A 659 46.91 -8.66 -41.69
CA LYS A 659 47.24 -9.49 -42.85
C LYS A 659 48.15 -8.77 -43.86
N ASP A 660 47.92 -7.49 -44.12
CA ASP A 660 48.73 -6.71 -45.06
C ASP A 660 50.11 -6.34 -44.49
N ILE A 661 50.17 -6.06 -43.18
CA ILE A 661 51.42 -5.86 -42.44
C ILE A 661 52.27 -7.12 -42.49
N ASP A 662 51.69 -8.29 -42.23
CA ASP A 662 52.39 -9.57 -42.27
C ASP A 662 52.91 -9.89 -43.67
N LYS A 663 52.12 -9.58 -44.71
CA LYS A 663 52.54 -9.73 -46.10
C LYS A 663 53.70 -8.82 -46.46
N ALA A 664 53.69 -7.56 -46.01
CA ALA A 664 54.79 -6.62 -46.20
C ALA A 664 56.07 -7.08 -45.48
N LYS A 665 55.96 -7.53 -44.21
CA LYS A 665 57.07 -8.09 -43.43
C LYS A 665 57.66 -9.35 -44.08
N SER A 666 56.81 -10.24 -44.58
CA SER A 666 57.22 -11.45 -45.30
C SER A 666 57.98 -11.12 -46.60
N ASN A 667 57.49 -10.15 -47.38
CA ASN A 667 58.19 -9.69 -48.59
C ASN A 667 59.54 -9.01 -48.26
N SER A 668 59.60 -8.20 -47.22
CA SER A 668 60.87 -7.64 -46.73
C SER A 668 61.88 -8.74 -46.40
N SER A 669 61.46 -9.77 -45.65
CA SER A 669 62.32 -10.92 -45.32
C SER A 669 62.81 -11.64 -46.58
N LYS A 670 61.93 -11.86 -47.56
CA LYS A 670 62.28 -12.48 -48.85
C LYS A 670 63.33 -11.68 -49.64
N TYR A 671 63.24 -10.35 -49.67
CA TYR A 671 64.21 -9.51 -50.37
C TYR A 671 65.51 -9.33 -49.58
N LYS A 672 65.47 -9.40 -48.25
CA LYS A 672 66.65 -9.50 -47.37
C LYS A 672 67.47 -10.76 -47.70
N ASP A 673 66.80 -11.90 -47.84
CA ASP A 673 67.47 -13.16 -48.18
C ASP A 673 68.03 -13.19 -49.61
N LYS A 674 67.31 -12.58 -50.57
CA LYS A 674 67.82 -12.41 -51.94
C LYS A 674 69.06 -11.52 -51.99
N ALA A 675 69.04 -10.37 -51.29
CA ALA A 675 70.21 -9.48 -51.19
C ALA A 675 71.42 -10.16 -50.54
N LYS A 676 71.20 -11.05 -49.56
CA LYS A 676 72.28 -11.80 -48.88
C LYS A 676 72.96 -12.81 -49.80
N LYS A 677 72.22 -13.38 -50.75
CA LYS A 677 72.69 -14.43 -51.67
C LYS A 677 73.19 -13.89 -53.03
N GLU A 678 72.90 -12.63 -53.36
CA GLU A 678 73.27 -12.01 -54.65
C GLU A 678 74.73 -11.56 -54.67
N LYS A 679 75.43 -11.87 -55.77
CA LYS A 679 76.87 -11.57 -55.95
C LYS A 679 77.10 -10.36 -56.86
N ASP A 680 76.14 -10.01 -57.71
CA ASP A 680 76.18 -8.79 -58.51
C ASP A 680 75.86 -7.56 -57.66
N ALA A 681 76.76 -6.58 -57.64
CA ALA A 681 76.68 -5.44 -56.73
C ALA A 681 75.51 -4.49 -57.06
N GLU A 682 75.11 -4.40 -58.31
CA GLU A 682 74.03 -3.51 -58.76
C GLU A 682 72.66 -4.13 -58.43
N LYS A 683 72.47 -5.42 -58.72
CA LYS A 683 71.26 -6.17 -58.32
C LYS A 683 71.11 -6.29 -56.82
N LYS A 684 72.21 -6.45 -56.08
CA LYS A 684 72.16 -6.48 -54.61
C LYS A 684 71.63 -5.17 -54.04
N LYS A 685 72.09 -4.03 -54.55
CA LYS A 685 71.55 -2.71 -54.18
C LYS A 685 70.07 -2.57 -54.52
N GLU A 686 69.63 -3.11 -55.65
CA GLU A 686 68.22 -3.12 -56.03
C GLU A 686 67.36 -3.94 -55.04
N TYR A 687 67.81 -5.12 -54.61
CA TYR A 687 67.10 -5.92 -53.60
C TYR A 687 67.11 -5.28 -52.21
N GLU A 688 68.20 -4.64 -51.81
CA GLU A 688 68.26 -3.88 -50.55
C GLU A 688 67.33 -2.65 -50.58
N ALA A 689 67.17 -2.00 -51.74
CA ALA A 689 66.21 -0.92 -51.92
C ALA A 689 64.77 -1.43 -51.81
N LYS A 690 64.41 -2.54 -52.47
CA LYS A 690 63.08 -3.17 -52.35
C LYS A 690 62.77 -3.63 -50.93
N LYS A 691 63.76 -4.16 -50.21
CA LYS A 691 63.59 -4.50 -48.79
C LYS A 691 63.21 -3.25 -47.98
N LYS A 692 63.95 -2.15 -48.12
CA LYS A 692 63.64 -0.89 -47.43
C LYS A 692 62.26 -0.35 -47.78
N GLU A 693 61.82 -0.52 -49.02
CA GLU A 693 60.48 -0.16 -49.46
C GLU A 693 59.39 -0.95 -48.72
N TYR A 694 59.52 -2.27 -48.61
CA TYR A 694 58.58 -3.11 -47.86
C TYR A 694 58.63 -2.88 -46.34
N ASP A 695 59.81 -2.60 -45.77
CA ASP A 695 59.96 -2.21 -44.36
C ASP A 695 59.24 -0.87 -44.08
N ALA A 696 59.32 0.09 -45.00
CA ALA A 696 58.61 1.36 -44.90
C ALA A 696 57.09 1.18 -45.08
N GLN A 697 56.67 0.30 -45.99
CA GLN A 697 55.27 -0.05 -46.21
C GLN A 697 54.62 -0.66 -44.95
N ALA A 698 55.29 -1.61 -44.29
CA ALA A 698 54.79 -2.22 -43.05
C ALA A 698 54.60 -1.17 -41.94
N LYS A 699 55.54 -0.24 -41.77
CA LYS A 699 55.43 0.86 -40.80
C LYS A 699 54.32 1.85 -41.14
N SER A 700 54.08 2.12 -42.42
CA SER A 700 52.96 2.98 -42.84
C SER A 700 51.63 2.32 -42.47
N LEU A 701 51.48 1.03 -42.80
CA LEU A 701 50.28 0.25 -42.48
C LEU A 701 50.04 0.14 -40.97
N GLU A 702 51.08 -0.03 -40.15
CA GLU A 702 50.95 -0.01 -38.68
C GLU A 702 50.45 1.35 -38.14
N LYS A 703 50.87 2.45 -38.78
CA LYS A 703 50.41 3.80 -38.42
C LYS A 703 48.99 4.06 -38.89
N GLU A 704 48.64 3.62 -40.09
CA GLU A 704 47.30 3.71 -40.67
C GLU A 704 46.30 2.88 -39.84
N LYS A 705 46.65 1.63 -39.50
CA LYS A 705 45.92 0.77 -38.58
C LYS A 705 45.59 1.50 -37.27
N LYS A 706 46.60 2.09 -36.62
CA LYS A 706 46.43 2.81 -35.35
C LYS A 706 45.48 4.01 -35.48
N ASN A 707 45.56 4.74 -36.59
CA ASN A 707 44.70 5.92 -36.83
C ASN A 707 43.25 5.52 -37.14
N GLU A 708 43.03 4.49 -37.95
CA GLU A 708 41.69 4.06 -38.37
C GLU A 708 40.94 3.38 -37.22
N ILE A 709 41.58 2.47 -36.49
CA ILE A 709 41.00 1.83 -35.30
C ILE A 709 40.70 2.86 -34.20
N GLY A 710 41.60 3.84 -34.04
CA GLY A 710 41.41 4.96 -33.11
C GLY A 710 40.29 5.92 -33.51
N SER A 711 39.80 5.87 -34.76
CA SER A 711 38.63 6.64 -35.21
C SER A 711 37.31 5.86 -35.12
N ILE A 712 37.37 4.52 -35.04
CA ILE A 712 36.21 3.62 -34.89
C ILE A 712 35.89 3.38 -33.41
N SER A 713 36.89 3.52 -32.52
CA SER A 713 36.74 3.46 -31.05
C SER A 713 36.33 4.81 -30.49
#